data_AF-A0A9X3X5Y8-F1
#
_entry.id   AF-A0A9X3X5Y8-F1
#
_cell.length_a   1.000
_cell.length_b   1.000
_cell.length_c   1.000
_cell.angle_alpha   90.00
_cell.angle_beta   90.00
_cell.angle_gamma   90.00
#
_symmetry.space_group_name_H-M   'P 1'
#
loop_
_entity.id
_entity.type
_entity.pdbx_description
1 polymer ?
#
loop_
_entity_poly.entity_id
_entity_poly.type
_entity_poly.pdbx_seq_one_letter_code
_entity_poly.pdbx_strand_id
1 'polypeptide(L)'
;MAEAKRVDFNALPREVRERLISCMQHQSYPYPLLSSVPSQGAAIAGWFVLALLGFIVVVGTLFYQYGRELQPMPVMFLYFLGTAIVFLSILFLVRRVRLGSSLPYKPGRFLFPMDFINAEDRLLRVVPMSTLVDFRGVHQHTNGIYNGTTLTFTFEGGITETFTIHGKDRAEEVLRQLGDSQRQIREAAEARDIETLMKLDPLFEVRVKDTWAVQAPRDEDMQQPAAQSIGALFAKGTILGVSGAAAALLALPMWHMRNVASDEAMFTNAKQVDREYEWEHYVREGKRHLDEARDEHLPRAALREAKEKGSVTALRDFLKKYPKSVVETEARDEIHTLFTKTLGEFREQASTDDPKLLPFMEKLLGYLEKNDTARLEARFEAPSTEKLDKVDELLKSKLGGEIAGGGNIVPVAPHFGEKVGVQREAEIVRSLQQGFEKVFPADVMALKQGPRIGPDGKPLAVQPKDDRDPYDRLRDAASSKDPAQMRAALAVLDARDGKIGKDPDAGNVEAPTIEVRYEVGWAGDFFTEDKGDRKFVGIVVDFHVVMKIPGQADKLEFDLPVQPPDHFTVDYTNPMYGIGGGPSEGRVYDVMAARAFDQLSDKMRRVFFKLGSKAYGPLDPDDLQQMAPEAPDSVLGGPDDKAPPPGKKPGTKL
;
A
#
# COMPACT_ATOMS: atom_id res chain seq x y z
N MET A 1 -30.14 -45.92 -57.39
CA MET A 1 -30.06 -45.09 -56.18
C MET A 1 -30.73 -43.78 -56.51
N ALA A 2 -31.90 -43.52 -55.95
CA ALA A 2 -32.60 -42.27 -56.22
C ALA A 2 -31.99 -41.18 -55.32
N GLU A 3 -31.10 -40.39 -55.91
CA GLU A 3 -30.43 -39.27 -55.23
C GLU A 3 -31.42 -38.13 -54.95
N ALA A 4 -31.26 -37.45 -53.81
CA ALA A 4 -32.04 -36.25 -53.50
C ALA A 4 -31.87 -35.21 -54.62
N LYS A 5 -32.97 -34.84 -55.27
CA LYS A 5 -32.93 -33.92 -56.39
C LYS A 5 -32.81 -32.49 -55.87
N ARG A 6 -31.82 -31.75 -56.36
CA ARG A 6 -31.69 -30.30 -56.12
C ARG A 6 -32.21 -29.57 -57.34
N VAL A 7 -33.24 -28.75 -57.14
CA VAL A 7 -33.98 -28.11 -58.22
C VAL A 7 -34.11 -26.64 -57.88
N ASP A 8 -33.71 -25.78 -58.80
CA ASP A 8 -33.98 -24.36 -58.62
C ASP A 8 -35.48 -24.12 -58.73
N PHE A 9 -36.08 -23.43 -57.74
CA PHE A 9 -37.50 -23.09 -57.78
C PHE A 9 -37.89 -22.44 -59.11
N ASN A 10 -37.02 -21.60 -59.67
CA ASN A 10 -37.28 -20.88 -60.91
C ASN A 10 -37.10 -21.72 -62.18
N ALA A 11 -36.46 -22.88 -62.08
CA ALA A 11 -36.40 -23.84 -63.18
C ALA A 11 -37.71 -24.63 -63.35
N LEU A 12 -38.61 -24.59 -62.35
CA LEU A 12 -39.92 -25.23 -62.44
C LEU A 12 -40.84 -24.45 -63.40
N PRO A 13 -41.68 -25.15 -64.19
CA PRO A 13 -42.72 -24.51 -65.00
C PRO A 13 -43.61 -23.61 -64.14
N ARG A 14 -44.09 -22.50 -64.71
CA ARG A 14 -44.88 -21.50 -63.98
C ARG A 14 -46.08 -22.09 -63.25
N GLU A 15 -46.84 -22.96 -63.91
CA GLU A 15 -48.01 -23.64 -63.35
C GLU A 15 -47.63 -24.49 -62.12
N VAL A 16 -46.49 -25.18 -62.18
CA VAL A 16 -45.95 -25.98 -61.08
C VAL A 16 -45.52 -25.09 -59.91
N ARG A 17 -44.91 -23.92 -60.19
CA ARG A 17 -44.52 -22.94 -59.15
C ARG A 17 -45.73 -22.39 -58.42
N GLU A 18 -46.74 -21.93 -59.15
CA GLU A 18 -47.98 -21.38 -58.59
C GLU A 18 -48.70 -22.44 -57.74
N ARG A 19 -48.87 -23.66 -58.26
CA ARG A 19 -49.48 -24.76 -57.51
C ARG A 19 -48.68 -25.14 -56.28
N LEU A 20 -47.35 -25.25 -56.38
CA LEU A 20 -46.51 -25.58 -55.24
C LEU A 20 -46.60 -24.51 -54.14
N ILE A 21 -46.59 -23.22 -54.50
CA ILE A 21 -46.82 -22.12 -53.55
C ILE A 21 -48.19 -22.25 -52.89
N SER A 22 -49.25 -22.43 -53.68
CA SER A 22 -50.61 -22.58 -53.15
C SER A 22 -50.74 -23.79 -52.23
N CYS A 23 -50.11 -24.93 -52.55
CA CYS A 23 -50.04 -26.10 -51.67
C CYS A 23 -49.32 -25.78 -50.35
N MET A 24 -48.12 -25.18 -50.40
CA MET A 24 -47.37 -24.78 -49.19
C MET A 24 -48.13 -23.76 -48.33
N GLN A 25 -48.95 -22.91 -48.95
CA GLN A 25 -49.79 -21.92 -48.28
C GLN A 25 -51.16 -22.47 -47.84
N HIS A 26 -51.42 -23.76 -48.03
CA HIS A 26 -52.70 -24.42 -47.74
C HIS A 26 -53.91 -23.82 -48.49
N GLN A 27 -53.68 -23.36 -49.72
CA GLN A 27 -54.72 -22.81 -50.62
C GLN A 27 -55.19 -23.83 -51.68
N SER A 28 -54.36 -24.83 -52.00
CA SER A 28 -54.70 -25.90 -52.95
C SER A 28 -54.27 -27.27 -52.45
N TYR A 29 -55.02 -28.29 -52.85
CA TYR A 29 -54.67 -29.70 -52.61
C TYR A 29 -53.55 -30.15 -53.58
N PRO A 30 -52.58 -30.98 -53.16
CA PRO A 30 -52.44 -31.59 -51.84
C PRO A 30 -51.84 -30.63 -50.81
N TYR A 31 -52.34 -30.70 -49.57
CA TYR A 31 -51.76 -29.95 -48.45
C TYR A 31 -50.52 -30.67 -47.91
N PRO A 32 -49.51 -29.94 -47.40
CA PRO A 32 -48.39 -30.57 -46.72
C PRO A 32 -48.90 -31.24 -45.43
N LEU A 33 -48.61 -32.53 -45.30
CA LEU A 33 -48.91 -33.32 -44.09
C LEU A 33 -48.19 -32.73 -42.87
N LEU A 34 -46.96 -32.24 -43.10
CA LEU A 34 -46.19 -31.51 -42.11
C LEU A 34 -45.50 -30.30 -42.74
N SER A 35 -45.47 -29.21 -41.98
CA SER A 35 -44.68 -28.03 -42.31
C SER A 35 -43.87 -27.59 -41.10
N SER A 36 -42.54 -27.51 -41.24
CA SER A 36 -41.63 -26.90 -40.28
C SER A 36 -41.19 -25.56 -40.85
N VAL A 37 -41.96 -24.51 -40.55
CA VAL A 37 -41.63 -23.13 -40.92
C VAL A 37 -40.99 -22.46 -39.70
N PRO A 38 -39.68 -22.18 -39.69
CA PRO A 38 -39.04 -21.52 -38.55
C PRO A 38 -39.68 -20.15 -38.28
N SER A 39 -40.05 -19.90 -37.03
CA SER A 39 -40.63 -18.62 -36.60
C SER A 39 -39.68 -17.48 -36.95
N GLN A 40 -40.12 -16.57 -37.83
CA GLN A 40 -39.34 -15.42 -38.22
C GLN A 40 -39.07 -14.50 -37.02
N GLY A 41 -40.07 -14.30 -36.16
CA GLY A 41 -39.95 -13.46 -34.96
C GLY A 41 -38.92 -13.99 -33.97
N ALA A 42 -38.90 -15.31 -33.70
CA ALA A 42 -37.95 -15.90 -32.76
C ALA A 42 -36.50 -15.78 -33.26
N ALA A 43 -36.27 -16.00 -34.56
CA ALA A 43 -34.93 -15.85 -35.15
C ALA A 43 -34.45 -14.39 -35.12
N ILE A 44 -35.33 -13.44 -35.45
CA ILE A 44 -35.04 -12.00 -35.38
C ILE A 44 -34.69 -11.60 -33.95
N ALA A 45 -35.51 -12.02 -32.98
CA ALA A 45 -35.25 -11.76 -31.55
C ALA A 45 -33.92 -12.37 -31.10
N GLY A 46 -33.60 -13.60 -31.51
CA GLY A 46 -32.34 -14.26 -31.17
C GLY A 46 -31.11 -13.50 -31.66
N TRP A 47 -31.10 -13.07 -32.92
CA TRP A 47 -30.00 -12.25 -33.45
C TRP A 47 -29.95 -10.86 -32.82
N PHE A 48 -31.09 -10.24 -32.51
CA PHE A 48 -31.11 -8.97 -31.80
C PHE A 48 -30.51 -9.08 -30.39
N VAL A 49 -30.88 -10.11 -29.62
CA VAL A 49 -30.30 -10.39 -28.29
C VAL A 49 -28.79 -10.60 -28.41
N LEU A 50 -28.36 -11.37 -29.41
CA LEU A 50 -26.93 -11.61 -29.63
C LEU A 50 -26.16 -10.32 -29.99
N ALA A 51 -26.75 -9.45 -30.82
CA ALA A 51 -26.18 -8.13 -31.12
C ALA A 51 -26.07 -7.27 -29.85
N LEU A 52 -27.11 -7.26 -29.01
CA LEU A 52 -27.12 -6.53 -27.75
C LEU A 52 -26.02 -7.03 -26.80
N LEU A 53 -25.84 -8.34 -26.69
CA LEU A 53 -24.76 -8.93 -25.88
C LEU A 53 -23.38 -8.52 -26.38
N GLY A 54 -23.14 -8.60 -27.70
CA GLY A 54 -21.88 -8.13 -28.30
C GLY A 54 -21.64 -6.65 -28.03
N PHE A 55 -22.69 -5.82 -28.10
CA PHE A 55 -22.61 -4.39 -27.80
C PHE A 55 -22.28 -4.13 -26.32
N ILE A 56 -22.94 -4.84 -25.39
CA ILE A 56 -22.65 -4.76 -23.95
C ILE A 56 -21.19 -5.12 -23.67
N VAL A 57 -20.65 -6.15 -24.33
CA VAL A 57 -19.24 -6.52 -24.18
C VAL A 57 -18.32 -5.37 -24.63
N VAL A 58 -18.57 -4.78 -25.81
CA VAL A 58 -17.74 -3.65 -26.31
C VAL A 58 -17.84 -2.45 -25.36
N VAL A 59 -19.05 -2.04 -24.98
CA VAL A 59 -19.27 -0.87 -24.10
C VAL A 59 -18.73 -1.11 -22.70
N GLY A 60 -19.00 -2.28 -22.11
CA GLY A 60 -18.45 -2.66 -20.82
C GLY A 60 -16.92 -2.64 -20.83
N THR A 61 -16.31 -3.13 -21.90
CA THR A 61 -14.84 -3.07 -22.06
C THR A 61 -14.34 -1.63 -22.21
N LEU A 62 -15.05 -0.74 -22.92
CA LEU A 62 -14.67 0.69 -23.01
C LEU A 62 -14.57 1.36 -21.64
N PHE A 63 -15.52 1.10 -20.75
CA PHE A 63 -15.62 1.76 -19.44
C PHE A 63 -14.90 1.05 -18.30
N TYR A 64 -14.53 -0.23 -18.47
CA TYR A 64 -13.80 -0.98 -17.45
C TYR A 64 -12.47 -0.29 -17.09
N GLN A 65 -12.32 0.11 -15.82
CA GLN A 65 -11.16 0.82 -15.26
C GLN A 65 -10.72 2.07 -16.06
N TYR A 66 -11.66 2.73 -16.72
CA TYR A 66 -11.36 3.96 -17.46
C TYR A 66 -10.78 5.04 -16.54
N GLY A 67 -9.66 5.65 -16.94
CA GLY A 67 -8.98 6.69 -16.16
C GLY A 67 -8.24 6.16 -14.92
N ARG A 68 -8.07 4.84 -14.78
CA ARG A 68 -7.27 4.22 -13.71
C ARG A 68 -6.15 3.33 -14.24
N GLU A 69 -6.40 2.58 -15.31
CA GLU A 69 -5.41 1.65 -15.86
C GLU A 69 -5.47 1.63 -17.39
N LEU A 70 -4.32 1.41 -18.01
CA LEU A 70 -4.23 1.13 -19.45
C LEU A 70 -4.58 -0.33 -19.70
N GLN A 71 -5.47 -0.58 -20.66
CA GLN A 71 -5.85 -1.95 -20.98
C GLN A 71 -4.68 -2.67 -21.66
N PRO A 72 -4.31 -3.87 -21.17
CA PRO A 72 -3.27 -4.66 -21.81
C PRO A 72 -3.78 -5.18 -23.16
N MET A 73 -2.84 -5.55 -24.04
CA MET A 73 -3.14 -6.01 -25.40
C MET A 73 -4.17 -7.16 -25.48
N PRO A 74 -4.22 -8.16 -24.55
CA PRO A 74 -5.21 -9.23 -24.61
C PRO A 74 -6.67 -8.75 -24.52
N VAL A 75 -6.94 -7.59 -23.92
CA VAL A 75 -8.30 -7.02 -23.85
C VAL A 75 -8.80 -6.61 -25.25
N MET A 76 -7.90 -6.37 -26.21
CA MET A 76 -8.24 -6.15 -27.62
C MET A 76 -9.07 -7.31 -28.21
N PHE A 77 -8.87 -8.55 -27.76
CA PHE A 77 -9.66 -9.68 -28.21
C PHE A 77 -11.14 -9.59 -27.79
N LEU A 78 -11.45 -8.93 -26.68
CA LEU A 78 -12.83 -8.68 -26.25
C LEU A 78 -13.52 -7.66 -27.17
N TYR A 79 -12.80 -6.61 -27.59
CA TYR A 79 -13.29 -5.70 -28.61
C TYR A 79 -13.56 -6.42 -29.93
N PHE A 80 -12.60 -7.22 -30.39
CA PHE A 80 -12.75 -8.01 -31.61
C PHE A 80 -13.98 -8.94 -31.54
N LEU A 81 -14.09 -9.72 -30.47
CA LEU A 81 -15.20 -10.67 -30.31
C LEU A 81 -16.54 -9.96 -30.22
N GLY A 82 -16.65 -8.92 -29.37
CA GLY A 82 -17.87 -8.15 -29.21
C GLY A 82 -18.32 -7.49 -30.51
N THR A 83 -17.40 -6.85 -31.24
CA THR A 83 -17.70 -6.24 -32.54
C THR A 83 -18.06 -7.30 -33.60
N ALA A 84 -17.34 -8.43 -33.66
CA ALA A 84 -17.66 -9.52 -34.59
C ALA A 84 -19.08 -10.04 -34.37
N ILE A 85 -19.47 -10.24 -33.10
CA ILE A 85 -20.81 -10.69 -32.73
C ILE A 85 -21.88 -9.67 -33.16
N VAL A 86 -21.66 -8.38 -32.95
CA VAL A 86 -22.59 -7.31 -33.37
C VAL A 86 -22.79 -7.35 -34.89
N PHE A 87 -21.71 -7.29 -35.67
CA PHE A 87 -21.81 -7.27 -37.14
C PHE A 87 -22.39 -8.57 -37.70
N LEU A 88 -21.98 -9.73 -37.15
CA LEU A 88 -22.52 -11.03 -37.50
C LEU A 88 -24.04 -11.06 -37.31
N SER A 89 -24.50 -10.60 -36.15
CA SER A 89 -25.91 -10.58 -35.79
C SER A 89 -26.73 -9.65 -36.70
N ILE A 90 -26.22 -8.45 -36.98
CA ILE A 90 -26.87 -7.50 -37.88
C ILE A 90 -26.94 -8.06 -39.31
N LEU A 91 -25.86 -8.62 -39.84
CA LEU A 91 -25.85 -9.18 -41.20
C LEU A 91 -26.76 -10.40 -41.34
N PHE A 92 -26.83 -11.28 -40.33
CA PHE A 92 -27.78 -12.39 -40.33
C PHE A 92 -29.23 -11.93 -40.19
N LEU A 93 -29.48 -10.87 -39.40
CA LEU A 93 -30.79 -10.24 -39.30
C LEU A 93 -31.23 -9.70 -40.67
N VAL A 94 -30.37 -8.94 -41.35
CA VAL A 94 -30.64 -8.40 -42.70
C VAL A 94 -30.83 -9.54 -43.71
N ARG A 95 -29.98 -10.57 -43.68
CA ARG A 95 -30.14 -11.77 -44.51
C ARG A 95 -31.51 -12.40 -44.30
N ARG A 96 -31.95 -12.53 -43.04
CA ARG A 96 -33.22 -13.19 -42.70
C ARG A 96 -34.41 -12.40 -43.21
N VAL A 97 -34.41 -11.08 -43.05
CA VAL A 97 -35.45 -10.19 -43.59
C VAL A 97 -35.48 -10.27 -45.12
N ARG A 98 -34.31 -10.20 -45.78
CA ARG A 98 -34.21 -10.32 -47.25
C ARG A 98 -34.63 -11.69 -47.78
N LEU A 99 -34.28 -12.78 -47.08
CA LEU A 99 -34.71 -14.13 -47.45
C LEU A 99 -36.24 -14.23 -47.44
N GLY A 100 -36.88 -13.67 -46.41
CA GLY A 100 -38.34 -13.64 -46.28
C GLY A 100 -39.04 -12.86 -47.40
N SER A 101 -38.42 -11.79 -47.93
CA SER A 101 -38.97 -11.03 -49.06
C SER A 101 -38.59 -11.59 -50.43
N SER A 102 -37.48 -12.32 -50.53
CA SER A 102 -36.95 -12.83 -51.80
C SER A 102 -37.63 -14.09 -52.32
N LEU A 103 -38.30 -14.85 -51.43
CA LEU A 103 -38.95 -16.11 -51.79
C LEU A 103 -40.47 -15.88 -51.91
N PRO A 104 -41.13 -16.41 -52.96
CA PRO A 104 -42.59 -16.30 -53.11
C PRO A 104 -43.36 -17.28 -52.19
N TYR A 105 -42.64 -18.01 -51.33
CA TYR A 105 -43.17 -18.96 -50.35
C TYR A 105 -42.50 -18.76 -49.00
N LYS A 106 -43.12 -19.27 -47.93
CA LYS A 106 -42.53 -19.24 -46.59
C LYS A 106 -41.37 -20.24 -46.53
N PRO A 107 -40.13 -19.82 -46.20
CA PRO A 107 -39.00 -20.74 -46.16
C PRO A 107 -39.20 -21.77 -45.05
N GLY A 108 -39.06 -23.05 -45.39
CA GLY A 108 -39.29 -24.15 -44.45
C GLY A 108 -39.19 -25.52 -45.08
N ARG A 109 -39.47 -26.55 -44.28
CA ARG A 109 -39.49 -27.96 -44.71
C ARG A 109 -40.92 -28.44 -44.77
N PHE A 110 -41.30 -29.09 -45.87
CA PHE A 110 -42.65 -29.52 -46.16
C PHE A 110 -42.65 -31.01 -46.49
N LEU A 111 -43.52 -31.77 -45.85
CA LEU A 111 -43.75 -33.17 -46.16
C LEU A 111 -45.07 -33.28 -46.93
N PHE A 112 -44.98 -33.61 -48.21
CA PHE A 112 -46.12 -33.96 -49.05
C PHE A 112 -46.30 -35.49 -49.10
N PRO A 113 -47.46 -35.98 -49.56
CA PRO A 113 -47.68 -37.42 -49.72
C PRO A 113 -46.59 -38.15 -50.52
N MET A 114 -46.10 -37.53 -51.59
CA MET A 114 -45.13 -38.13 -52.53
C MET A 114 -43.69 -37.69 -52.28
N ASP A 115 -43.45 -36.54 -51.66
CA ASP A 115 -42.12 -35.95 -51.54
C ASP A 115 -41.92 -35.20 -50.23
N PHE A 116 -40.71 -35.30 -49.69
CA PHE A 116 -40.19 -34.32 -48.74
C PHE A 116 -39.51 -33.18 -49.51
N ILE A 117 -39.95 -31.96 -49.28
CA ILE A 117 -39.43 -30.75 -49.92
C ILE A 117 -38.83 -29.83 -48.86
N ASN A 118 -37.51 -29.68 -48.87
CA ASN A 118 -36.84 -28.60 -48.14
C ASN A 118 -36.78 -27.36 -49.04
N ALA A 119 -37.57 -26.36 -48.68
CA ALA A 119 -37.71 -25.07 -49.35
C ALA A 119 -37.21 -23.93 -48.44
N GLU A 120 -36.08 -24.11 -47.74
CA GLU A 120 -35.46 -23.06 -46.91
C GLU A 120 -34.76 -21.97 -47.74
N ASP A 121 -34.31 -22.31 -48.94
CA ASP A 121 -33.66 -21.43 -49.91
C ASP A 121 -34.36 -21.53 -51.29
N ARG A 122 -33.83 -20.81 -52.30
CA ARG A 122 -34.28 -20.88 -53.71
C ARG A 122 -34.06 -22.26 -54.33
N LEU A 123 -33.00 -22.97 -53.93
CA LEU A 123 -32.73 -24.33 -54.36
C LEU A 123 -33.54 -25.29 -53.50
N LEU A 124 -34.60 -25.84 -54.08
CA LEU A 124 -35.41 -26.86 -53.45
C LEU A 124 -34.64 -28.17 -53.40
N ARG A 125 -34.63 -28.82 -52.23
CA ARG A 125 -34.20 -30.22 -52.11
C ARG A 125 -35.43 -31.09 -52.02
N VAL A 126 -35.66 -31.89 -53.06
CA VAL A 126 -36.80 -32.80 -53.18
C VAL A 126 -36.31 -34.23 -52.98
N VAL A 127 -36.86 -34.89 -51.96
CA VAL A 127 -36.54 -36.28 -51.59
C VAL A 127 -37.82 -37.10 -51.75
N PRO A 128 -37.88 -38.02 -52.72
CA PRO A 128 -39.11 -38.80 -52.95
C PRO A 128 -39.41 -39.74 -51.81
N MET A 129 -40.68 -39.84 -51.41
CA MET A 129 -41.15 -40.75 -50.37
C MET A 129 -40.96 -42.22 -50.76
N SER A 130 -40.88 -42.53 -52.06
CA SER A 130 -40.52 -43.87 -52.54
C SER A 130 -39.11 -44.32 -52.14
N THR A 131 -38.25 -43.39 -51.72
CA THR A 131 -36.89 -43.68 -51.23
C THR A 131 -36.81 -43.80 -49.72
N LEU A 132 -37.94 -43.76 -49.02
CA LEU A 132 -37.99 -43.90 -47.57
C LEU A 132 -37.61 -45.33 -47.18
N VAL A 133 -36.55 -45.48 -46.39
CA VAL A 133 -36.04 -46.77 -45.91
C VAL A 133 -36.53 -47.05 -44.50
N ASP A 134 -36.49 -46.05 -43.62
CA ASP A 134 -36.88 -46.19 -42.22
C ASP A 134 -37.67 -44.97 -41.76
N PHE A 135 -38.66 -45.21 -40.90
CA PHE A 135 -39.52 -44.20 -40.31
C PHE A 135 -39.68 -44.44 -38.82
N ARG A 136 -39.33 -43.44 -38.01
CA ARG A 136 -39.42 -43.53 -36.55
C ARG A 136 -40.14 -42.32 -35.97
N GLY A 137 -41.24 -42.58 -35.28
CA GLY A 137 -41.90 -41.59 -34.42
C GLY A 137 -41.57 -41.83 -32.97
N VAL A 138 -40.88 -40.89 -32.31
CA VAL A 138 -40.53 -40.99 -30.89
C VAL A 138 -41.25 -39.91 -30.10
N HIS A 139 -42.13 -40.33 -29.19
CA HIS A 139 -42.72 -39.44 -28.19
C HIS A 139 -41.67 -39.09 -27.13
N GLN A 140 -41.42 -37.80 -26.93
CA GLN A 140 -40.49 -37.31 -25.92
C GLN A 140 -41.27 -36.87 -24.68
N HIS A 141 -40.85 -37.40 -23.53
CA HIS A 141 -41.37 -37.04 -22.22
C HIS A 141 -40.23 -36.53 -21.34
N THR A 142 -40.42 -35.39 -20.67
CA THR A 142 -39.53 -34.94 -19.59
C THR A 142 -40.35 -34.90 -18.31
N ASN A 143 -39.91 -35.64 -17.28
CA ASN A 143 -40.61 -35.77 -16.01
C ASN A 143 -42.07 -36.26 -16.16
N GLY A 144 -42.30 -37.20 -17.08
CA GLY A 144 -43.63 -37.75 -17.37
C GLY A 144 -44.54 -36.84 -18.20
N ILE A 145 -44.20 -35.56 -18.36
CA ILE A 145 -44.95 -34.60 -19.19
C ILE A 145 -44.52 -34.77 -20.65
N TYR A 146 -45.50 -34.91 -21.54
CA TYR A 146 -45.26 -34.99 -22.98
C TYR A 146 -44.78 -33.63 -23.52
N ASN A 147 -43.61 -33.62 -24.16
CA ASN A 147 -43.02 -32.41 -24.72
C ASN A 147 -43.22 -32.29 -26.23
N GLY A 148 -43.34 -33.42 -26.94
CA GLY A 148 -43.50 -33.44 -28.38
C GLY A 148 -43.19 -34.81 -28.97
N THR A 149 -43.53 -35.00 -30.24
CA THR A 149 -43.16 -36.19 -31.01
C THR A 149 -42.15 -35.79 -32.06
N THR A 150 -41.00 -36.46 -32.08
CA THR A 150 -40.02 -36.32 -33.16
C THR A 150 -40.22 -37.42 -34.17
N LEU A 151 -40.59 -37.04 -35.39
CA LEU A 151 -40.69 -37.92 -36.55
C LEU A 151 -39.39 -37.86 -37.34
N THR A 152 -38.72 -38.99 -37.49
CA THR A 152 -37.46 -39.13 -38.22
C THR A 152 -37.68 -39.99 -39.45
N PHE A 153 -37.40 -39.40 -40.61
CA PHE A 153 -37.49 -40.03 -41.92
C PHE A 153 -36.07 -40.32 -42.40
N THR A 154 -35.75 -41.58 -42.67
CA THR A 154 -34.46 -41.99 -43.21
C THR A 154 -34.65 -42.49 -44.63
N PHE A 155 -34.04 -41.81 -45.58
CA PHE A 155 -34.13 -42.12 -47.00
C PHE A 155 -32.88 -42.87 -47.49
N GLU A 156 -32.95 -43.40 -48.70
CA GLU A 156 -31.80 -43.97 -49.40
C GLU A 156 -30.62 -42.98 -49.39
N GLY A 157 -29.40 -43.52 -49.28
CA GLY A 157 -28.18 -42.71 -49.18
C GLY A 157 -27.94 -42.09 -47.79
N GLY A 158 -28.70 -42.52 -46.76
CA GLY A 158 -28.48 -42.11 -45.37
C GLY A 158 -28.97 -40.69 -45.04
N ILE A 159 -29.81 -40.12 -45.90
CA ILE A 159 -30.39 -38.80 -45.69
C ILE A 159 -31.45 -38.91 -44.58
N THR A 160 -31.27 -38.18 -43.49
CA THR A 160 -32.23 -38.13 -42.38
C THR A 160 -32.90 -36.78 -42.31
N GLU A 161 -34.23 -36.74 -42.23
CA GLU A 161 -35.00 -35.52 -42.05
C GLU A 161 -35.93 -35.66 -40.84
N THR A 162 -36.03 -34.61 -40.02
CA THR A 162 -36.75 -34.65 -38.75
C THR A 162 -37.80 -33.55 -38.64
N PHE A 163 -38.98 -33.90 -38.14
CA PHE A 163 -40.04 -32.98 -37.76
C PHE A 163 -40.38 -33.16 -36.28
N THR A 164 -40.53 -32.04 -35.57
CA THR A 164 -41.02 -32.05 -34.19
C THR A 164 -42.44 -31.50 -34.16
N ILE A 165 -43.38 -32.32 -33.70
CA ILE A 165 -44.80 -31.98 -33.58
C ILE A 165 -45.11 -31.83 -32.10
N HIS A 166 -45.62 -30.67 -31.72
CA HIS A 166 -46.14 -30.42 -30.39
C HIS A 166 -47.61 -30.82 -30.33
N GLY A 167 -48.02 -31.49 -29.25
CA GLY A 167 -49.32 -32.17 -29.11
C GLY A 167 -49.27 -33.63 -29.55
N LYS A 168 -49.77 -34.54 -28.70
CA LYS A 168 -49.79 -35.98 -28.96
C LYS A 168 -50.83 -36.32 -30.03
N ASP A 169 -52.06 -35.85 -29.86
CA ASP A 169 -53.17 -36.11 -30.78
C ASP A 169 -52.87 -35.62 -32.20
N ARG A 170 -52.22 -34.46 -32.32
CA ARG A 170 -51.77 -33.94 -33.63
C ARG A 170 -50.72 -34.83 -34.27
N ALA A 171 -49.78 -35.38 -33.49
CA ALA A 171 -48.77 -36.28 -34.02
C ALA A 171 -49.40 -37.60 -34.49
N GLU A 172 -50.32 -38.16 -33.73
CA GLU A 172 -51.09 -39.36 -34.10
C GLU A 172 -51.94 -39.13 -35.36
N GLU A 173 -52.59 -37.97 -35.47
CA GLU A 173 -53.36 -37.60 -36.65
C GLU A 173 -52.49 -37.49 -37.90
N VAL A 174 -51.31 -36.87 -37.79
CA VAL A 174 -50.35 -36.80 -38.91
C VAL A 174 -49.88 -38.19 -39.33
N LEU A 175 -49.59 -39.08 -38.36
CA LEU A 175 -49.18 -40.46 -38.65
C LEU A 175 -50.27 -41.22 -39.41
N ARG A 176 -51.53 -41.03 -38.99
CA ARG A 176 -52.70 -41.60 -39.66
C ARG A 176 -52.85 -41.06 -41.08
N GLN A 177 -52.81 -39.74 -41.26
CA GLN A 177 -52.89 -39.10 -42.57
C GLN A 177 -51.76 -39.52 -43.51
N LEU A 178 -50.54 -39.69 -42.99
CA LEU A 178 -49.41 -40.20 -43.76
C LEU A 178 -49.68 -41.63 -44.24
N GLY A 179 -50.15 -42.52 -43.35
CA GLY A 179 -50.52 -43.89 -43.71
C GLY A 179 -51.66 -43.95 -44.75
N ASP A 180 -52.70 -43.13 -44.56
CA ASP A 180 -53.83 -43.01 -45.50
C ASP A 180 -53.36 -42.53 -46.87
N SER A 181 -52.51 -41.50 -46.91
CA SER A 181 -51.97 -40.96 -48.16
C SER A 181 -51.11 -41.99 -48.90
N GLN A 182 -50.26 -42.75 -48.20
CA GLN A 182 -49.45 -43.81 -48.81
C GLN A 182 -50.29 -44.94 -49.40
N ARG A 183 -51.40 -45.31 -48.74
CA ARG A 183 -52.36 -46.29 -49.29
C ARG A 183 -53.03 -45.76 -50.55
N GLN A 184 -53.53 -44.53 -50.53
CA GLN A 184 -54.17 -43.90 -51.68
C GLN A 184 -53.23 -43.80 -52.89
N ILE A 185 -51.96 -43.45 -52.66
CA ILE A 185 -50.93 -43.42 -53.71
C ILE A 185 -50.74 -44.81 -54.32
N ARG A 186 -50.65 -45.86 -53.49
CA ARG A 186 -50.45 -47.24 -53.96
C ARG A 186 -51.64 -47.72 -54.79
N GLU A 187 -52.85 -47.51 -54.29
CA GLU A 187 -54.09 -47.88 -55.00
C GLU A 187 -54.21 -47.15 -56.33
N ALA A 188 -53.92 -45.84 -56.37
CA ALA A 188 -53.93 -45.06 -57.60
C ALA A 188 -52.84 -45.52 -58.59
N ALA A 189 -51.65 -45.87 -58.10
CA ALA A 189 -50.58 -46.41 -58.93
C ALA A 189 -50.92 -47.79 -59.52
N GLU A 190 -51.51 -48.68 -58.73
CA GLU A 190 -51.98 -50.00 -59.16
C GLU A 190 -53.12 -49.90 -60.19
N ALA A 191 -54.09 -49.00 -59.94
CA ALA A 191 -55.20 -48.72 -60.85
C ALA A 191 -54.80 -47.92 -62.10
N ARG A 192 -53.55 -47.42 -62.17
CA ARG A 192 -53.07 -46.47 -63.18
C ARG A 192 -53.97 -45.22 -63.27
N ASP A 193 -54.50 -44.78 -62.14
CA ASP A 193 -55.31 -43.56 -62.03
C ASP A 193 -54.40 -42.33 -62.02
N ILE A 194 -54.05 -41.90 -63.23
CA ILE A 194 -53.20 -40.74 -63.48
C ILE A 194 -53.80 -39.47 -62.88
N GLU A 195 -55.13 -39.33 -62.88
CA GLU A 195 -55.79 -38.13 -62.37
C GLU A 195 -55.61 -38.01 -60.85
N THR A 196 -55.77 -39.12 -60.11
CA THR A 196 -55.54 -39.15 -58.67
C THR A 196 -54.05 -38.94 -58.33
N LEU A 197 -53.12 -39.55 -59.09
CA LEU A 197 -51.69 -39.29 -58.90
C LEU A 197 -51.30 -37.83 -59.17
N MET A 198 -51.89 -37.20 -60.20
CA MET A 198 -51.70 -35.78 -60.50
C MET A 198 -52.24 -34.87 -59.39
N LYS A 199 -53.34 -35.26 -58.73
CA LYS A 199 -53.88 -34.54 -57.57
C LYS A 199 -53.03 -34.71 -56.30
N LEU A 200 -52.25 -35.78 -56.17
CA LEU A 200 -51.46 -36.11 -54.98
C LEU A 200 -49.99 -35.67 -55.07
N ASP A 201 -49.46 -35.45 -56.27
CA ASP A 201 -48.08 -35.01 -56.51
C ASP A 201 -48.05 -33.54 -56.99
N PRO A 202 -47.62 -32.58 -56.15
CA PRO A 202 -47.53 -31.18 -56.56
C PRO A 202 -46.49 -30.95 -57.69
N LEU A 203 -45.61 -31.91 -57.97
CA LEU A 203 -44.54 -31.87 -58.97
C LEU A 203 -44.77 -32.89 -60.12
N PHE A 204 -46.00 -33.39 -60.29
CA PHE A 204 -46.34 -34.46 -61.23
C PHE A 204 -45.82 -34.21 -62.66
N GLU A 205 -46.02 -33.03 -63.24
CA GLU A 205 -45.64 -32.74 -64.63
C GLU A 205 -44.13 -32.71 -64.82
N VAL A 206 -43.37 -32.27 -63.81
CA VAL A 206 -41.90 -32.28 -63.83
C VAL A 206 -41.40 -33.72 -63.77
N ARG A 207 -42.08 -34.58 -62.99
CA ARG A 207 -41.76 -36.00 -62.88
C ARG A 207 -42.04 -36.76 -64.17
N VAL A 208 -43.20 -36.53 -64.81
CA VAL A 208 -43.59 -37.21 -66.06
C VAL A 208 -42.73 -36.77 -67.25
N LYS A 209 -42.39 -35.48 -67.34
CA LYS A 209 -41.58 -34.94 -68.44
C LYS A 209 -40.06 -35.05 -68.21
N ASP A 210 -39.65 -35.54 -67.03
CA ASP A 210 -38.26 -35.59 -66.54
C ASP A 210 -37.50 -34.26 -66.67
N THR A 211 -38.19 -33.13 -66.48
CA THR A 211 -37.61 -31.78 -66.66
C THR A 211 -36.89 -31.27 -65.41
N TRP A 212 -36.30 -32.17 -64.61
CA TRP A 212 -35.60 -31.80 -63.37
C TRP A 212 -34.28 -31.07 -63.61
N ALA A 213 -33.69 -31.20 -64.80
CA ALA A 213 -32.33 -30.74 -65.14
C ALA A 213 -32.28 -29.41 -65.90
N VAL A 214 -33.38 -28.66 -66.00
CA VAL A 214 -33.40 -27.39 -66.73
C VAL A 214 -32.63 -26.33 -65.91
N GLN A 215 -31.59 -25.72 -66.50
CA GLN A 215 -30.91 -24.58 -65.89
C GLN A 215 -31.91 -23.44 -65.70
N ALA A 216 -31.94 -22.85 -64.50
CA ALA A 216 -32.82 -21.73 -64.23
C ALA A 216 -32.56 -20.57 -65.22
N PRO A 217 -33.61 -19.93 -65.75
CA PRO A 217 -33.46 -18.68 -66.50
C PRO A 217 -32.72 -17.62 -65.67
N ARG A 218 -32.11 -16.63 -66.32
CA ARG A 218 -31.53 -15.47 -65.62
C ARG A 218 -32.63 -14.73 -64.85
N ASP A 219 -32.27 -14.14 -63.70
CA ASP A 219 -33.22 -13.45 -62.80
C ASP A 219 -34.05 -12.35 -63.53
N GLU A 220 -33.53 -11.75 -64.60
CA GLU A 220 -34.18 -10.69 -65.40
C GLU A 220 -35.31 -11.20 -66.32
N ASP A 221 -35.25 -12.46 -66.75
CA ASP A 221 -36.20 -13.03 -67.73
C ASP A 221 -37.37 -13.78 -67.06
N MET A 222 -37.46 -13.74 -65.73
CA MET A 222 -38.38 -14.57 -64.98
C MET A 222 -39.78 -13.97 -64.85
N GLN A 223 -40.79 -14.72 -65.31
CA GLN A 223 -42.19 -14.43 -65.00
C GLN A 223 -42.47 -14.70 -63.51
N GLN A 224 -43.22 -13.83 -62.84
CA GLN A 224 -43.68 -14.04 -61.47
C GLN A 224 -44.66 -15.22 -61.38
N PRO A 225 -44.72 -15.98 -60.26
CA PRO A 225 -43.92 -15.82 -59.04
C PRO A 225 -42.50 -16.42 -59.19
N ALA A 226 -41.46 -15.65 -58.85
CA ALA A 226 -40.05 -16.05 -58.97
C ALA A 226 -39.29 -15.81 -57.66
N ALA A 227 -38.36 -16.70 -57.34
CA ALA A 227 -37.45 -16.56 -56.21
C ALA A 227 -36.24 -15.68 -56.59
N GLN A 228 -36.03 -14.59 -55.87
CA GLN A 228 -34.91 -13.67 -56.12
C GLN A 228 -33.65 -14.17 -55.39
N SER A 229 -32.48 -13.97 -55.99
CA SER A 229 -31.21 -14.22 -55.32
C SER A 229 -30.91 -13.11 -54.30
N ILE A 230 -30.45 -13.46 -53.09
CA ILE A 230 -30.17 -12.49 -52.02
C ILE A 230 -28.84 -11.75 -52.24
N GLY A 231 -28.09 -12.14 -53.27
CA GLY A 231 -26.75 -11.62 -53.59
C GLY A 231 -25.64 -12.34 -52.82
N ALA A 232 -24.44 -12.40 -53.42
CA ALA A 232 -23.28 -13.13 -52.88
C ALA A 232 -22.77 -12.59 -51.53
N LEU A 233 -23.04 -11.31 -51.22
CA LEU A 233 -22.68 -10.68 -49.95
C LEU A 233 -23.33 -11.33 -48.73
N PHE A 234 -24.50 -11.95 -48.91
CA PHE A 234 -25.23 -12.60 -47.83
C PHE A 234 -24.99 -14.10 -47.77
N ALA A 235 -24.07 -14.65 -48.58
CA ALA A 235 -23.62 -16.03 -48.39
C ALA A 235 -23.01 -16.21 -46.99
N LYS A 236 -23.19 -17.38 -46.36
CA LYS A 236 -22.80 -17.59 -44.95
C LYS A 236 -21.30 -17.33 -44.74
N GLY A 237 -20.46 -17.80 -45.66
CA GLY A 237 -19.02 -17.57 -45.63
C GLY A 237 -18.65 -16.09 -45.79
N THR A 238 -19.33 -15.36 -46.68
CA THR A 238 -19.10 -13.92 -46.87
C THR A 238 -19.50 -13.12 -45.64
N ILE A 239 -20.62 -13.44 -45.00
CA ILE A 239 -21.05 -12.78 -43.76
C ILE A 239 -19.97 -12.96 -42.67
N LEU A 240 -19.46 -14.19 -42.48
CA LEU A 240 -18.40 -14.45 -41.50
C LEU A 240 -17.11 -13.68 -41.82
N GLY A 241 -16.70 -13.66 -43.09
CA GLY A 241 -15.52 -12.93 -43.54
C GLY A 241 -15.64 -11.41 -43.35
N VAL A 242 -16.78 -10.83 -43.73
CA VAL A 242 -17.05 -9.39 -43.58
C VAL A 242 -17.12 -9.00 -42.10
N SER A 243 -17.81 -9.78 -41.26
CA SER A 243 -17.88 -9.50 -39.81
C SER A 243 -16.50 -9.59 -39.16
N GLY A 244 -15.70 -10.61 -39.51
CA GLY A 244 -14.33 -10.75 -39.00
C GLY A 244 -13.43 -9.59 -39.45
N ALA A 245 -13.52 -9.18 -40.71
CA ALA A 245 -12.76 -8.04 -41.22
C ALA A 245 -13.18 -6.72 -40.55
N ALA A 246 -14.48 -6.47 -40.40
CA ALA A 246 -15.00 -5.29 -39.70
C ALA A 246 -14.54 -5.25 -38.24
N ALA A 247 -14.58 -6.40 -37.55
CA ALA A 247 -14.10 -6.52 -36.18
C ALA A 247 -12.59 -6.23 -36.06
N ALA A 248 -11.77 -6.77 -36.96
CA ALA A 248 -10.33 -6.52 -36.98
C ALA A 248 -10.02 -5.03 -37.22
N LEU A 249 -10.73 -4.40 -38.16
CA LEU A 249 -10.54 -2.99 -38.52
C LEU A 249 -10.93 -2.03 -37.38
N LEU A 250 -11.95 -2.37 -36.59
CA LEU A 250 -12.45 -1.48 -35.54
C LEU A 250 -11.84 -1.74 -34.15
N ALA A 251 -11.48 -3.00 -33.84
CA ALA A 251 -11.01 -3.36 -32.50
C ALA A 251 -9.72 -2.63 -32.11
N LEU A 252 -8.73 -2.57 -33.02
CA LEU A 252 -7.45 -1.95 -32.73
C LEU A 252 -7.55 -0.43 -32.53
N PRO A 253 -8.20 0.36 -33.42
CA PRO A 253 -8.42 1.78 -33.18
C PRO A 253 -9.21 2.07 -31.91
N MET A 254 -10.27 1.30 -31.62
CA MET A 254 -11.05 1.50 -30.39
C MET A 254 -10.22 1.27 -29.12
N TRP A 255 -9.47 0.17 -29.06
CA TRP A 255 -8.57 -0.12 -27.94
C TRP A 255 -7.50 0.98 -27.78
N HIS A 256 -6.89 1.41 -28.89
CA HIS A 256 -5.87 2.46 -28.87
C HIS A 256 -6.44 3.80 -28.40
N MET A 257 -7.55 4.26 -28.97
CA MET A 257 -8.22 5.51 -28.59
C MET A 257 -8.66 5.49 -27.13
N ARG A 258 -9.22 4.36 -26.65
CA ARG A 258 -9.59 4.20 -25.24
C ARG A 258 -8.37 4.33 -24.33
N ASN A 259 -7.25 3.70 -24.68
CA ASN A 259 -6.04 3.79 -23.87
C ASN A 259 -5.43 5.20 -23.88
N VAL A 260 -5.43 5.88 -25.01
CA VAL A 260 -5.00 7.29 -25.11
C VAL A 260 -5.88 8.20 -24.23
N ALA A 261 -7.19 8.01 -24.27
CA ALA A 261 -8.14 8.78 -23.47
C ALA A 261 -8.05 8.45 -21.98
N SER A 262 -7.84 7.17 -21.63
CA SER A 262 -7.63 6.72 -20.25
C SER A 262 -6.33 7.26 -19.67
N ASP A 263 -5.25 7.30 -20.46
CA ASP A 263 -3.97 7.92 -20.05
C ASP A 263 -4.13 9.39 -19.71
N GLU A 264 -4.82 10.13 -20.59
CA GLU A 264 -5.11 11.55 -20.39
C GLU A 264 -5.96 11.80 -19.14
N ALA A 265 -6.96 10.94 -18.90
CA ALA A 265 -7.80 11.03 -17.72
C ALA A 265 -7.01 10.75 -16.42
N MET A 266 -6.10 9.78 -16.42
CA MET A 266 -5.21 9.51 -15.28
C MET A 266 -4.30 10.72 -14.99
N PHE A 267 -3.66 11.27 -16.02
CA PHE A 267 -2.79 12.44 -15.88
C PHE A 267 -3.56 13.66 -15.36
N THR A 268 -4.75 13.92 -15.91
CA THR A 268 -5.64 15.00 -15.47
C THR A 268 -6.05 14.80 -14.01
N ASN A 269 -6.38 13.57 -13.60
CA ASN A 269 -6.73 13.28 -12.21
C ASN A 269 -5.54 13.51 -11.27
N ALA A 270 -4.35 13.03 -11.64
CA ALA A 270 -3.13 13.26 -10.87
C ALA A 270 -2.83 14.76 -10.72
N LYS A 271 -3.05 15.55 -11.78
CA LYS A 271 -2.91 17.01 -11.74
C LYS A 271 -3.97 17.73 -10.89
N GLN A 272 -5.19 17.20 -10.83
CA GLN A 272 -6.27 17.78 -10.03
C GLN A 272 -6.09 17.51 -8.53
N VAL A 273 -5.70 16.28 -8.17
CA VAL A 273 -5.50 15.87 -6.77
C VAL A 273 -4.14 16.34 -6.25
N ASP A 274 -3.13 16.23 -7.11
CA ASP A 274 -1.80 16.80 -6.95
C ASP A 274 -1.02 16.34 -5.71
N ARG A 275 -1.19 15.05 -5.39
CA ARG A 275 -0.56 14.31 -4.29
C ARG A 275 0.51 13.35 -4.80
N GLU A 276 1.51 13.05 -3.97
CA GLU A 276 2.62 12.15 -4.31
C GLU A 276 2.10 10.80 -4.82
N TYR A 277 1.14 10.22 -4.10
CA TYR A 277 0.56 8.92 -4.44
C TYR A 277 -0.08 8.86 -5.84
N GLU A 278 -0.82 9.90 -6.24
CA GLU A 278 -1.50 9.94 -7.54
C GLU A 278 -0.50 10.07 -8.69
N TRP A 279 0.57 10.84 -8.47
CA TRP A 279 1.67 10.95 -9.41
C TRP A 279 2.48 9.66 -9.51
N GLU A 280 2.76 8.98 -8.38
CA GLU A 280 3.41 7.66 -8.39
C GLU A 280 2.56 6.62 -9.14
N HIS A 281 1.25 6.65 -8.93
CA HIS A 281 0.30 5.80 -9.65
C HIS A 281 0.34 6.06 -11.16
N TYR A 282 0.31 7.33 -11.59
CA TYR A 282 0.45 7.68 -13.00
C TYR A 282 1.80 7.26 -13.58
N VAL A 283 2.91 7.45 -12.85
CA VAL A 283 4.25 7.04 -13.30
C VAL A 283 4.35 5.51 -13.49
N ARG A 284 3.59 4.73 -12.71
CA ARG A 284 3.55 3.27 -12.83
C ARG A 284 2.69 2.78 -13.99
N GLU A 285 1.50 3.34 -14.16
CA GLU A 285 0.49 2.82 -15.10
C GLU A 285 0.38 3.61 -16.42
N GLY A 286 0.75 4.90 -16.39
CA GLY A 286 0.66 5.84 -17.51
C GLY A 286 1.82 5.73 -18.50
N LYS A 287 1.69 6.42 -19.63
CA LYS A 287 2.67 6.38 -20.72
C LYS A 287 3.00 7.72 -21.37
N ARG A 288 2.01 8.56 -21.71
CA ARG A 288 2.26 9.69 -22.64
C ARG A 288 2.99 10.86 -21.98
N HIS A 289 2.69 11.14 -20.72
CA HIS A 289 3.27 12.23 -19.95
C HIS A 289 4.23 11.72 -18.87
N LEU A 290 4.85 10.56 -19.11
CA LEU A 290 5.65 9.87 -18.09
C LEU A 290 6.85 10.70 -17.64
N ASP A 291 7.59 11.30 -18.58
CA ASP A 291 8.77 12.10 -18.28
C ASP A 291 8.39 13.38 -17.52
N GLU A 292 7.35 14.10 -17.97
CA GLU A 292 6.83 15.29 -17.29
C GLU A 292 6.33 14.96 -15.87
N ALA A 293 5.56 13.89 -15.72
CA ALA A 293 5.05 13.45 -14.42
C ALA A 293 6.17 13.05 -13.46
N ARG A 294 7.17 12.31 -13.96
CA ARG A 294 8.28 11.79 -13.14
C ARG A 294 9.27 12.88 -12.74
N ASP A 295 9.64 13.74 -13.67
CA ASP A 295 10.78 14.66 -13.47
C ASP A 295 10.31 16.01 -12.91
N GLU A 296 9.08 16.42 -13.20
CA GLU A 296 8.55 17.73 -12.76
C GLU A 296 7.49 17.61 -11.68
N HIS A 297 6.39 16.89 -11.93
CA HIS A 297 5.22 16.95 -11.04
C HIS A 297 5.35 16.11 -9.78
N LEU A 298 5.86 14.88 -9.89
CA LEU A 298 6.02 13.96 -8.76
C LEU A 298 6.91 14.56 -7.66
N PRO A 299 8.13 15.08 -7.93
CA PRO A 299 8.96 15.68 -6.90
C PRO A 299 8.32 16.95 -6.29
N ARG A 300 7.60 17.75 -7.08
CA ARG A 300 6.88 18.94 -6.58
C ARG A 300 5.76 18.58 -5.61
N ALA A 301 4.99 17.54 -5.91
CA ALA A 301 3.95 17.06 -5.02
C ALA A 301 4.53 16.48 -3.73
N ALA A 302 5.57 15.65 -3.83
CA ALA A 302 6.25 15.08 -2.67
C ALA A 302 6.88 16.17 -1.78
N LEU A 303 7.46 17.23 -2.38
CA LEU A 303 7.98 18.37 -1.61
C LEU A 303 6.86 19.10 -0.85
N ARG A 304 5.71 19.36 -1.47
CA ARG A 304 4.58 19.98 -0.77
C ARG A 304 4.10 19.15 0.41
N GLU A 305 3.98 17.83 0.25
CA GLU A 305 3.62 16.96 1.36
C GLU A 305 4.68 16.95 2.47
N ALA A 306 5.97 17.04 2.12
CA ALA A 306 7.04 17.20 3.10
C ALA A 306 6.95 18.56 3.83
N LYS A 307 6.62 19.65 3.11
CA LYS A 307 6.35 20.98 3.69
C LYS A 307 5.14 20.98 4.63
N GLU A 308 4.05 20.29 4.26
CA GLU A 308 2.87 20.14 5.12
C GLU A 308 3.18 19.45 6.45
N LYS A 309 4.12 18.49 6.47
CA LYS A 309 4.60 17.86 7.72
C LYS A 309 5.42 18.82 8.59
N GLY A 310 6.02 19.85 8.00
CA GLY A 310 6.74 20.92 8.71
C GLY A 310 7.98 20.44 9.48
N SER A 311 8.64 19.38 9.02
CA SER A 311 9.82 18.80 9.68
C SER A 311 11.02 18.67 8.76
N VAL A 312 12.22 18.91 9.29
CA VAL A 312 13.51 18.73 8.61
C VAL A 312 13.71 17.28 8.22
N THR A 313 13.27 16.31 9.03
CA THR A 313 13.36 14.88 8.69
C THR A 313 12.56 14.58 7.43
N ALA A 314 11.32 15.08 7.30
CA ALA A 314 10.52 14.85 6.10
C ALA A 314 11.16 15.46 4.85
N LEU A 315 11.76 16.64 4.96
CA LEU A 315 12.48 17.30 3.85
C LEU A 315 13.78 16.59 3.48
N ARG A 316 14.53 16.07 4.46
CA ARG A 316 15.72 15.24 4.20
C ARG A 316 15.36 13.89 3.57
N ASP A 317 14.28 13.26 4.03
CA ASP A 317 13.76 12.04 3.41
C ASP A 317 13.33 12.29 1.96
N PHE A 318 12.72 13.46 1.69
CA PHE A 318 12.43 13.90 0.33
C PHE A 318 13.70 14.01 -0.53
N LEU A 319 14.73 14.71 -0.06
CA LEU A 319 16.01 14.85 -0.78
C LEU A 319 16.69 13.51 -1.05
N LYS A 320 16.57 12.56 -0.11
CA LYS A 320 17.08 11.20 -0.27
C LYS A 320 16.29 10.40 -1.30
N LYS A 321 14.96 10.55 -1.34
CA LYS A 321 14.06 9.86 -2.28
C LYS A 321 14.16 10.43 -3.69
N TYR A 322 14.33 11.75 -3.82
CA TYR A 322 14.36 12.48 -5.09
C TYR A 322 15.66 13.28 -5.28
N PRO A 323 16.82 12.61 -5.37
CA PRO A 323 18.10 13.30 -5.56
C PRO A 323 18.14 14.00 -6.93
N LYS A 324 18.71 15.21 -7.00
CA LYS A 324 18.82 16.02 -8.24
C LYS A 324 17.46 16.37 -8.87
N SER A 325 16.39 16.38 -8.07
CA SER A 325 15.07 16.83 -8.56
C SER A 325 15.09 18.33 -8.88
N VAL A 326 14.15 18.77 -9.73
CA VAL A 326 14.02 20.18 -10.12
C VAL A 326 13.67 21.11 -8.95
N VAL A 327 13.28 20.55 -7.80
CA VAL A 327 12.96 21.27 -6.56
C VAL A 327 13.94 20.97 -5.41
N GLU A 328 15.11 20.39 -5.69
CA GLU A 328 16.12 20.13 -4.65
C GLU A 328 16.53 21.42 -3.92
N THR A 329 16.78 22.51 -4.66
CA THR A 329 17.14 23.81 -4.07
C THR A 329 16.01 24.33 -3.18
N GLU A 330 14.75 24.24 -3.62
CA GLU A 330 13.59 24.69 -2.84
C GLU A 330 13.44 23.89 -1.53
N ALA A 331 13.72 22.59 -1.54
CA ALA A 331 13.71 21.76 -0.34
C ALA A 331 14.82 22.15 0.64
N ARG A 332 16.03 22.46 0.13
CA ARG A 332 17.15 22.94 0.97
C ARG A 332 16.87 24.32 1.57
N ASP A 333 16.27 25.23 0.81
CA ASP A 333 15.87 26.56 1.30
C ASP A 333 14.81 26.46 2.41
N GLU A 334 13.88 25.51 2.32
CA GLU A 334 12.90 25.24 3.37
C GLU A 334 13.57 24.67 4.63
N ILE A 335 14.51 23.72 4.49
CA ILE A 335 15.31 23.23 5.62
C ILE A 335 16.03 24.41 6.30
N HIS A 336 16.69 25.27 5.52
CA HIS A 336 17.36 26.47 6.04
C HIS A 336 16.40 27.40 6.80
N THR A 337 15.19 27.57 6.28
CA THR A 337 14.14 28.37 6.91
C THR A 337 13.73 27.80 8.27
N LEU A 338 13.56 26.46 8.37
CA LEU A 338 13.27 25.80 9.65
C LEU A 338 14.43 25.95 10.65
N PHE A 339 15.68 25.76 10.23
CA PHE A 339 16.85 25.99 11.08
C PHE A 339 16.94 27.44 11.56
N THR A 340 16.71 28.42 10.68
CA THR A 340 16.72 29.85 11.01
C THR A 340 15.60 30.20 11.99
N LYS A 341 14.40 29.62 11.80
CA LYS A 341 13.27 29.79 12.72
C LYS A 341 13.60 29.21 14.09
N THR A 342 14.09 27.97 14.17
CA THR A 342 14.50 27.34 15.44
C THR A 342 15.62 28.12 16.13
N LEU A 343 16.59 28.64 15.39
CA LEU A 343 17.63 29.52 15.92
C LEU A 343 17.04 30.83 16.49
N GLY A 344 16.06 31.43 15.81
CA GLY A 344 15.33 32.60 16.32
C GLY A 344 14.61 32.30 17.64
N GLU A 345 13.86 31.20 17.69
CA GLU A 345 13.18 30.75 18.91
C GLU A 345 14.15 30.42 20.04
N PHE A 346 15.33 29.87 19.72
CA PHE A 346 16.40 29.66 20.69
C PHE A 346 16.97 30.98 21.20
N ARG A 347 17.26 31.96 20.33
CA ARG A 347 17.76 33.29 20.75
C ARG A 347 16.84 33.96 21.76
N GLU A 348 15.52 33.82 21.61
CA GLU A 348 14.55 34.35 22.57
C GLU A 348 14.59 33.63 23.92
N GLN A 349 15.02 32.38 23.95
CA GLN A 349 15.04 31.51 25.14
C GLN A 349 16.44 31.36 25.76
N ALA A 350 17.49 31.73 25.03
CA ALA A 350 18.86 31.52 25.41
C ALA A 350 19.23 32.29 26.69
N SER A 351 20.17 31.74 27.46
CA SER A 351 20.76 32.47 28.57
C SER A 351 21.57 33.66 28.05
N THR A 352 21.58 34.75 28.81
CA THR A 352 22.41 35.93 28.55
C THR A 352 23.68 35.97 29.40
N ASP A 353 23.91 34.95 30.23
CA ASP A 353 25.00 34.93 31.21
C ASP A 353 26.38 34.74 30.53
N ASP A 354 26.43 33.98 29.43
CA ASP A 354 27.65 33.77 28.64
C ASP A 354 27.51 34.36 27.22
N PRO A 355 28.29 35.41 26.85
CA PRO A 355 28.26 35.99 25.51
C PRO A 355 28.75 35.03 24.40
N LYS A 356 29.46 33.95 24.74
CA LYS A 356 29.93 32.95 23.76
C LYS A 356 28.85 31.95 23.34
N LEU A 357 27.79 31.79 24.13
CA LEU A 357 26.75 30.79 23.92
C LEU A 357 26.07 30.91 22.56
N LEU A 358 25.54 32.11 22.25
CA LEU A 358 24.78 32.34 21.02
C LEU A 358 25.64 32.13 19.76
N PRO A 359 26.84 32.75 19.62
CA PRO A 359 27.71 32.49 18.47
C PRO A 359 28.11 31.01 18.32
N PHE A 360 28.28 30.30 19.43
CA PHE A 360 28.59 28.86 19.40
C PHE A 360 27.41 28.04 18.87
N MET A 361 26.20 28.28 19.38
CA MET A 361 25.00 27.57 18.95
C MET A 361 24.64 27.86 17.49
N GLU A 362 24.89 29.07 16.99
CA GLU A 362 24.77 29.41 15.57
C GLU A 362 25.69 28.56 14.70
N LYS A 363 26.96 28.41 15.10
CA LYS A 363 27.93 27.55 14.41
C LYS A 363 27.53 26.08 14.48
N LEU A 364 26.99 25.63 15.61
CA LEU A 364 26.53 24.26 15.79
C LEU A 364 25.38 23.94 14.84
N LEU A 365 24.33 24.76 14.83
CA LEU A 365 23.19 24.56 13.93
C LEU A 365 23.61 24.65 12.45
N GLY A 366 24.49 25.59 12.09
CA GLY A 366 25.05 25.67 10.74
C GLY A 366 25.85 24.42 10.34
N TYR A 367 26.55 23.80 11.28
CA TYR A 367 27.21 22.51 11.04
C TYR A 367 26.19 21.39 10.82
N LEU A 368 25.16 21.30 11.67
CA LEU A 368 24.11 20.27 11.58
C LEU A 368 23.35 20.37 10.26
N GLU A 369 23.00 21.58 9.83
CA GLU A 369 22.37 21.87 8.54
C GLU A 369 23.27 21.43 7.37
N LYS A 370 24.53 21.91 7.34
CA LYS A 370 25.47 21.65 6.24
C LYS A 370 25.78 20.16 6.05
N ASN A 371 25.78 19.38 7.12
CA ASN A 371 26.12 17.95 7.09
C ASN A 371 24.88 17.04 7.08
N ASP A 372 23.68 17.60 6.86
CA ASP A 372 22.42 16.85 6.79
C ASP A 372 22.20 15.89 8.00
N THR A 373 22.62 16.33 9.19
CA THR A 373 22.50 15.57 10.45
C THR A 373 21.77 16.36 11.51
N ALA A 374 21.12 15.66 12.44
CA ALA A 374 20.56 16.25 13.66
C ALA A 374 21.34 15.81 14.90
N ARG A 375 22.37 14.97 14.75
CA ARG A 375 23.01 14.27 15.88
C ARG A 375 24.00 15.18 16.61
N LEU A 376 23.75 15.39 17.90
CA LEU A 376 24.69 15.92 18.89
C LEU A 376 24.98 14.82 19.91
N GLU A 377 26.25 14.51 20.17
CA GLU A 377 26.62 13.43 21.09
C GLU A 377 26.94 13.96 22.48
N ALA A 378 26.42 13.33 23.53
CA ALA A 378 26.89 13.52 24.90
C ALA A 378 27.82 12.38 25.28
N ARG A 379 29.07 12.69 25.59
CA ARG A 379 30.11 11.72 25.95
C ARG A 379 30.64 12.05 27.34
N PHE A 380 30.82 11.03 28.16
CA PHE A 380 31.33 11.18 29.53
C PHE A 380 32.72 10.58 29.64
N GLU A 381 33.59 11.24 30.40
CA GLU A 381 34.84 10.63 30.84
C GLU A 381 34.57 9.76 32.07
N ALA A 382 35.21 8.58 32.13
CA ALA A 382 35.05 7.69 33.26
C ALA A 382 35.52 8.39 34.57
N PRO A 383 34.73 8.38 35.66
CA PRO A 383 35.10 9.05 36.88
C PRO A 383 36.33 8.39 37.53
N SER A 384 37.23 9.20 38.06
CA SER A 384 38.30 8.72 38.93
C SER A 384 37.76 8.55 40.36
N THR A 385 37.97 7.37 40.96
CA THR A 385 37.66 7.14 42.38
C THR A 385 38.84 7.47 43.30
N GLU A 386 39.99 7.86 42.76
CA GLU A 386 41.24 7.97 43.53
C GLU A 386 41.13 8.95 44.72
N LYS A 387 40.40 10.06 44.55
CA LYS A 387 40.13 11.00 45.65
C LYS A 387 39.22 10.39 46.72
N LEU A 388 38.21 9.63 46.32
CA LEU A 388 37.28 8.96 47.23
C LEU A 388 37.97 7.80 47.97
N ASP A 389 38.85 7.07 47.30
CA ASP A 389 39.65 6.01 47.92
C ASP A 389 40.53 6.58 49.05
N LYS A 390 41.17 7.73 48.81
CA LYS A 390 41.93 8.46 49.84
C LYS A 390 41.04 8.96 50.99
N VAL A 391 39.80 9.35 50.71
CA VAL A 391 38.83 9.75 51.75
C VAL A 391 38.45 8.54 52.60
N ASP A 392 38.12 7.41 51.98
CA ASP A 392 37.79 6.17 52.70
C ASP A 392 38.97 5.68 53.56
N GLU A 393 40.21 5.76 53.06
CA GLU A 393 41.42 5.46 53.83
C GLU A 393 41.64 6.44 55.00
N LEU A 394 41.42 7.73 54.77
CA LEU A 394 41.55 8.76 55.80
C LEU A 394 40.52 8.57 56.92
N LEU A 395 39.27 8.28 56.56
CA LEU A 395 38.17 8.05 57.50
C LEU A 395 38.43 6.77 58.30
N LYS A 396 38.88 5.70 57.64
CA LYS A 396 39.24 4.44 58.30
C LYS A 396 40.40 4.60 59.28
N SER A 397 41.42 5.40 58.94
CA SER A 397 42.62 5.59 59.76
C SER A 397 42.46 6.58 60.91
N LYS A 398 41.76 7.70 60.70
CA LYS A 398 41.62 8.77 61.71
C LYS A 398 40.43 8.61 62.63
N LEU A 399 39.35 7.97 62.17
CA LEU A 399 38.11 7.85 62.94
C LEU A 399 37.88 6.43 63.47
N GLY A 400 38.82 5.50 63.21
CA GLY A 400 38.96 4.25 63.96
C GLY A 400 37.72 3.37 63.99
N GLY A 401 36.89 3.34 62.94
CA GLY A 401 35.64 2.54 62.88
C GLY A 401 34.53 2.95 63.85
N GLU A 402 34.89 3.52 65.00
CA GLU A 402 34.01 4.09 66.01
C GLU A 402 34.41 5.56 66.21
N ILE A 403 33.71 6.47 65.54
CA ILE A 403 33.80 7.89 65.87
C ILE A 403 33.42 8.06 67.35
N ALA A 404 34.04 8.99 68.08
CA ALA A 404 33.57 9.47 69.37
C ALA A 404 32.09 9.91 69.27
N GLY A 405 31.15 8.97 69.51
CA GLY A 405 29.74 9.09 69.14
C GLY A 405 29.08 7.80 68.61
N GLY A 406 29.84 6.72 68.37
CA GLY A 406 29.33 5.35 68.20
C GLY A 406 28.75 4.98 66.83
N GLY A 407 29.03 5.76 65.77
CA GLY A 407 28.45 5.52 64.43
C GLY A 407 29.42 4.94 63.41
N ASN A 408 28.97 3.95 62.63
CA ASN A 408 29.72 3.32 61.54
C ASN A 408 29.71 4.22 60.28
N ILE A 409 30.89 4.60 59.78
CA ILE A 409 31.02 5.39 58.54
C ILE A 409 31.01 4.45 57.34
N VAL A 410 30.12 4.72 56.40
CA VAL A 410 29.97 3.91 55.18
C VAL A 410 30.96 4.36 54.11
N PRO A 411 31.75 3.45 53.50
CA PRO A 411 32.71 3.81 52.44
C PRO A 411 32.01 4.34 51.19
N VAL A 412 32.55 5.39 50.58
CA VAL A 412 31.92 6.08 49.44
C VAL A 412 32.46 5.59 48.09
N ALA A 413 33.75 5.28 47.97
CA ALA A 413 34.39 4.98 46.69
C ALA A 413 33.75 3.81 45.91
N PRO A 414 33.34 2.69 46.54
CA PRO A 414 32.71 1.57 45.83
C PRO A 414 31.41 1.95 45.07
N HIS A 415 30.75 3.04 45.48
CA HIS A 415 29.47 3.48 44.91
C HIS A 415 29.60 4.47 43.74
N PHE A 416 30.83 4.86 43.38
CA PHE A 416 31.14 5.73 42.25
C PHE A 416 32.01 5.05 41.18
N GLY A 417 32.13 3.72 41.26
CA GLY A 417 32.81 2.91 40.26
C GLY A 417 32.16 2.95 38.88
N GLU A 418 32.89 2.45 37.88
CA GLU A 418 32.56 2.55 36.46
C GLU A 418 31.15 2.05 36.11
N LYS A 419 30.75 0.91 36.68
CA LYS A 419 29.45 0.24 36.42
C LYS A 419 28.26 1.08 36.85
N VAL A 420 28.36 1.74 38.00
CA VAL A 420 27.29 2.57 38.56
C VAL A 420 27.22 3.91 37.81
N GLY A 421 28.37 4.45 37.40
CA GLY A 421 28.44 5.69 36.61
C GLY A 421 27.65 5.65 35.30
N VAL A 422 27.72 4.55 34.53
CA VAL A 422 27.06 4.45 33.21
C VAL A 422 25.55 4.69 33.27
N GLN A 423 24.88 4.15 34.30
CA GLN A 423 23.43 4.31 34.46
C GLN A 423 23.07 5.78 34.73
N ARG A 424 23.82 6.43 35.63
CA ARG A 424 23.62 7.83 35.98
C ARG A 424 23.90 8.76 34.79
N GLU A 425 24.95 8.49 34.02
CA GLU A 425 25.25 9.22 32.80
C GLU A 425 24.12 9.13 31.76
N ALA A 426 23.54 7.94 31.57
CA ALA A 426 22.42 7.76 30.66
C ALA A 426 21.18 8.56 31.12
N GLU A 427 20.95 8.66 32.43
CA GLU A 427 19.90 9.50 33.00
C GLU A 427 20.16 10.99 32.76
N ILE A 428 21.41 11.46 32.92
CA ILE A 428 21.78 12.84 32.60
C ILE A 428 21.51 13.14 31.12
N VAL A 429 21.97 12.28 30.20
CA VAL A 429 21.72 12.49 28.77
C VAL A 429 20.22 12.54 28.48
N ARG A 430 19.43 11.67 29.10
CA ARG A 430 17.97 11.68 28.94
C ARG A 430 17.35 12.98 29.45
N SER A 431 17.74 13.46 30.62
CA SER A 431 17.24 14.72 31.20
C SER A 431 17.64 15.93 30.36
N LEU A 432 18.88 15.96 29.87
CA LEU A 432 19.34 16.99 28.95
C LEU A 432 18.57 16.93 27.63
N GLN A 433 18.41 15.75 27.05
CA GLN A 433 17.65 15.56 25.83
C GLN A 433 16.23 16.10 25.98
N GLN A 434 15.54 15.80 27.09
CA GLN A 434 14.20 16.34 27.39
C GLN A 434 14.19 17.88 27.49
N GLY A 435 15.25 18.48 28.05
CA GLY A 435 15.40 19.94 28.11
C GLY A 435 15.56 20.56 26.73
N PHE A 436 16.44 19.98 25.90
CA PHE A 436 16.69 20.43 24.54
C PHE A 436 15.48 20.23 23.62
N GLU A 437 14.76 19.10 23.72
CA GLU A 437 13.59 18.78 22.89
C GLU A 437 12.43 19.79 23.04
N LYS A 438 12.37 20.53 24.15
CA LYS A 438 11.37 21.59 24.35
C LYS A 438 11.64 22.86 23.53
N VAL A 439 12.89 23.04 23.08
CA VAL A 439 13.34 24.25 22.35
C VAL A 439 13.75 23.90 20.93
N PHE A 440 14.38 22.75 20.75
CA PHE A 440 14.83 22.23 19.48
C PHE A 440 14.00 21.01 19.10
N PRO A 441 13.27 21.07 17.98
CA PRO A 441 12.69 19.87 17.39
C PRO A 441 13.78 18.80 17.16
N ALA A 442 13.47 17.54 17.49
CA ALA A 442 14.44 16.44 17.45
C ALA A 442 15.02 16.17 16.04
N ASP A 443 14.34 16.62 15.00
CA ASP A 443 14.77 16.59 13.60
C ASP A 443 15.74 17.70 13.20
N VAL A 444 15.78 18.80 13.97
CA VAL A 444 16.78 19.86 13.85
C VAL A 444 18.03 19.49 14.66
N MET A 445 17.84 19.12 15.92
CA MET A 445 18.91 18.71 16.83
C MET A 445 18.39 17.70 17.84
N ALA A 446 19.04 16.53 17.89
CA ALA A 446 18.79 15.46 18.84
C ALA A 446 20.08 15.14 19.60
N LEU A 447 20.02 15.30 20.91
CA LEU A 447 21.06 14.83 21.81
C LEU A 447 20.98 13.30 21.92
N LYS A 448 22.12 12.61 21.74
CA LYS A 448 22.24 11.17 21.91
C LYS A 448 23.46 10.84 22.76
N GLN A 449 23.37 9.77 23.54
CA GLN A 449 24.54 9.28 24.28
C GLN A 449 25.57 8.73 23.30
N GLY A 450 26.77 9.31 23.32
CA GLY A 450 27.94 8.82 22.59
C GLY A 450 28.75 7.82 23.42
N PRO A 451 29.82 7.25 22.84
CA PRO A 451 30.75 6.40 23.59
C PRO A 451 31.45 7.21 24.70
N ARG A 452 31.74 6.55 25.83
CA ARG A 452 32.56 7.14 26.90
C ARG A 452 33.97 7.48 26.39
N ILE A 453 34.55 8.50 27.00
CA ILE A 453 35.91 8.97 26.75
C ILE A 453 36.82 8.25 27.76
N GLY A 454 37.87 7.60 27.26
CA GLY A 454 38.89 6.99 28.09
C GLY A 454 39.85 8.05 28.64
N PRO A 455 40.71 7.69 29.60
CA PRO A 455 41.72 8.61 30.17
C PRO A 455 42.70 9.17 29.13
N ASP A 456 42.84 8.50 27.99
CA ASP A 456 43.66 8.91 26.85
C ASP A 456 42.93 9.87 25.88
N GLY A 457 41.72 10.31 26.23
CA GLY A 457 40.87 11.16 25.40
C GLY A 457 40.21 10.43 24.22
N LYS A 458 40.37 9.11 24.10
CA LYS A 458 39.80 8.34 22.98
C LYS A 458 38.47 7.70 23.36
N PRO A 459 37.56 7.46 22.39
CA PRO A 459 36.36 6.69 22.63
C PRO A 459 36.70 5.29 23.14
N LEU A 460 36.15 4.90 24.29
CA LEU A 460 36.19 3.52 24.75
C LEU A 460 35.35 2.69 23.78
N ALA A 461 36.00 1.75 23.09
CA ALA A 461 35.37 0.95 22.04
C ALA A 461 34.28 0.04 22.62
N VAL A 462 33.02 0.52 22.53
CA VAL A 462 31.78 -0.19 22.86
C VAL A 462 31.68 -0.61 24.33
N GLN A 463 30.59 -0.19 25.00
CA GLN A 463 30.23 -0.65 26.34
C GLN A 463 30.47 -2.17 26.46
N PRO A 464 31.10 -2.65 27.54
CA PRO A 464 31.40 -4.07 27.67
C PRO A 464 30.10 -4.87 27.55
N LYS A 465 29.98 -5.66 26.49
CA LYS A 465 28.93 -6.69 26.31
C LYS A 465 29.15 -7.89 27.26
N ASP A 466 30.07 -7.76 28.20
CA ASP A 466 30.46 -8.79 29.17
C ASP A 466 29.99 -8.30 30.53
N ASP A 467 28.86 -8.84 31.00
CA ASP A 467 28.24 -8.55 32.30
C ASP A 467 29.10 -9.00 33.50
N ARG A 468 30.29 -9.54 33.24
CA ARG A 468 31.20 -10.05 34.26
C ARG A 468 31.98 -8.92 34.92
N ASP A 469 31.91 -8.93 36.24
CA ASP A 469 32.59 -7.97 37.10
C ASP A 469 34.12 -8.03 36.85
N PRO A 470 34.83 -6.91 36.67
CA PRO A 470 36.29 -6.89 36.70
C PRO A 470 36.87 -7.57 37.96
N TYR A 471 36.15 -7.55 39.08
CA TYR A 471 36.48 -8.31 40.29
C TYR A 471 36.32 -9.83 40.14
N ASP A 472 35.43 -10.32 39.27
CA ASP A 472 35.35 -11.74 38.92
C ASP A 472 36.58 -12.18 38.13
N ARG A 473 37.14 -11.32 37.27
CA ARG A 473 38.43 -11.60 36.59
C ARG A 473 39.60 -11.58 37.56
N LEU A 474 39.61 -10.67 38.54
CA LEU A 474 40.60 -10.66 39.62
C LEU A 474 40.45 -11.88 40.52
N ARG A 475 39.23 -12.37 40.74
CA ARG A 475 38.94 -13.59 41.50
C ARG A 475 39.39 -14.84 40.73
N ASP A 476 39.14 -14.91 39.43
CA ASP A 476 39.61 -15.99 38.55
C ASP A 476 41.14 -15.94 38.40
N ALA A 477 41.74 -14.76 38.31
CA ALA A 477 43.19 -14.57 38.26
C ALA A 477 43.87 -14.84 39.61
N ALA A 478 43.24 -14.53 40.74
CA ALA A 478 43.70 -14.89 42.09
C ALA A 478 43.52 -16.40 42.36
N SER A 479 42.60 -17.05 41.65
CA SER A 479 42.43 -18.52 41.64
C SER A 479 43.39 -19.23 40.68
N SER A 480 43.96 -18.49 39.72
CA SER A 480 44.95 -18.97 38.78
C SER A 480 46.32 -19.07 39.46
N LYS A 481 46.96 -20.24 39.36
CA LYS A 481 48.35 -20.42 39.85
C LYS A 481 49.39 -19.77 38.92
N ASP A 482 48.98 -19.10 37.85
CA ASP A 482 49.86 -18.51 36.86
C ASP A 482 50.26 -17.06 37.23
N PRO A 483 51.53 -16.81 37.60
CA PRO A 483 52.01 -15.47 37.96
C PRO A 483 51.98 -14.48 36.80
N ALA A 484 51.95 -14.94 35.55
CA ALA A 484 51.88 -14.08 34.36
C ALA A 484 50.49 -13.46 34.19
N GLN A 485 49.43 -14.21 34.49
CA GLN A 485 48.05 -13.71 34.47
C GLN A 485 47.81 -12.70 35.60
N MET A 486 48.39 -12.94 36.77
CA MET A 486 48.32 -12.00 37.91
C MET A 486 49.07 -10.70 37.62
N ARG A 487 50.24 -10.76 36.96
CA ARG A 487 50.97 -9.56 36.50
C ARG A 487 50.24 -8.80 35.39
N ALA A 488 49.60 -9.49 34.45
CA ALA A 488 48.81 -8.84 33.41
C ALA A 488 47.57 -8.14 33.99
N ALA A 489 46.91 -8.75 34.98
CA ALA A 489 45.78 -8.14 35.69
C ALA A 489 46.20 -6.93 36.54
N LEU A 490 47.37 -6.99 37.20
CA LEU A 490 47.93 -5.88 37.98
C LEU A 490 48.47 -4.74 37.09
N ALA A 491 49.02 -5.03 35.91
CA ALA A 491 49.49 -4.01 34.97
C ALA A 491 48.36 -3.15 34.36
N VAL A 492 47.12 -3.66 34.37
CA VAL A 492 45.92 -2.88 33.99
C VAL A 492 45.52 -1.87 35.08
N LEU A 493 45.91 -2.12 36.33
CA LEU A 493 45.64 -1.23 37.46
C LEU A 493 46.70 -0.12 37.61
N ASP A 494 47.96 -0.38 37.22
CA ASP A 494 49.10 0.54 37.37
C ASP A 494 49.17 1.67 36.30
N ALA A 495 48.37 1.61 35.24
CA ALA A 495 48.34 2.64 34.19
C ALA A 495 47.52 3.89 34.57
N ARG A 496 47.11 4.04 35.84
CA ARG A 496 46.13 5.04 36.33
C ARG A 496 46.73 6.22 37.10
N ASP A 497 47.99 6.57 36.86
CA ASP A 497 48.57 7.81 37.40
C ASP A 497 48.10 9.02 36.55
N GLY A 498 46.82 9.37 36.71
CA GLY A 498 46.12 10.38 35.90
C GLY A 498 45.93 11.69 36.66
N LYS A 499 46.91 12.58 36.62
CA LYS A 499 46.59 14.02 36.67
C LYS A 499 45.62 14.29 35.52
N ILE A 500 44.54 15.04 35.76
CA ILE A 500 43.63 15.54 34.72
C ILE A 500 44.50 16.09 33.59
N GLY A 501 44.55 15.34 32.50
CA GLY A 501 45.41 15.65 31.37
C GLY A 501 45.01 17.00 30.81
N LYS A 502 46.00 17.77 30.37
CA LYS A 502 45.77 18.94 29.53
C LYS A 502 44.80 18.53 28.42
N ASP A 503 43.75 19.34 28.20
CA ASP A 503 42.71 19.10 27.20
C ASP A 503 43.30 18.42 25.95
N PRO A 504 42.90 17.19 25.59
CA PRO A 504 43.35 16.58 24.35
C PRO A 504 43.01 17.56 23.23
N ASP A 505 44.02 17.92 22.44
CA ASP A 505 43.92 18.89 21.35
C ASP A 505 42.62 18.67 20.57
N ALA A 506 41.93 19.76 20.23
CA ALA A 506 40.60 19.82 19.62
C ALA A 506 40.44 19.11 18.24
N GLY A 507 41.39 18.27 17.85
CA GLY A 507 41.66 17.91 16.47
C GLY A 507 40.91 16.73 15.87
N ASN A 508 40.09 15.95 16.59
CA ASN A 508 39.47 14.78 15.92
C ASN A 508 38.15 14.27 16.53
N VAL A 509 37.16 15.15 16.69
CA VAL A 509 35.79 14.70 16.98
C VAL A 509 35.04 14.50 15.67
N GLU A 510 34.47 13.31 15.42
CA GLU A 510 33.75 12.99 14.17
C GLU A 510 32.36 13.63 14.10
N ALA A 511 31.77 13.96 15.25
CA ALA A 511 30.44 14.57 15.37
C ALA A 511 30.47 15.70 16.43
N PRO A 512 29.57 16.69 16.34
CA PRO A 512 29.38 17.65 17.43
C PRO A 512 29.16 16.91 18.74
N THR A 513 29.90 17.31 19.76
CA THR A 513 29.97 16.55 21.02
C THR A 513 29.94 17.49 22.22
N ILE A 514 29.17 17.11 23.24
CA ILE A 514 29.22 17.59 24.62
C ILE A 514 30.06 16.59 25.40
N GLU A 515 31.27 16.95 25.76
CA GLU A 515 32.14 16.18 26.63
C GLU A 515 31.87 16.60 28.07
N VAL A 516 31.55 15.63 28.93
CA VAL A 516 31.32 15.86 30.36
C VAL A 516 32.38 15.11 31.14
N ARG A 517 33.25 15.86 31.81
CA ARG A 517 34.16 15.33 32.81
C ARG A 517 33.60 15.64 34.18
N TYR A 518 33.72 14.73 35.12
CA TYR A 518 33.28 14.99 36.47
C TYR A 518 34.16 14.34 37.51
N GLU A 519 34.36 15.07 38.60
CA GLU A 519 35.15 14.62 39.72
C GLU A 519 34.28 14.60 40.98
N VAL A 520 34.34 13.49 41.72
CA VAL A 520 33.59 13.32 42.96
C VAL A 520 34.56 13.50 44.13
N GLY A 521 34.27 14.49 44.96
CA GLY A 521 35.02 14.82 46.16
C GLY A 521 34.19 14.70 47.43
N TRP A 522 34.85 14.86 48.57
CA TRP A 522 34.18 15.01 49.87
C TRP A 522 33.80 16.47 50.08
N ALA A 523 32.52 16.73 50.38
CA ALA A 523 32.00 18.07 50.66
C ALA A 523 32.43 18.62 52.04
N GLY A 524 33.07 17.80 52.88
CA GLY A 524 33.55 18.18 54.21
C GLY A 524 32.53 17.96 55.34
N ASP A 525 31.35 17.46 55.01
CA ASP A 525 30.22 17.20 55.90
C ASP A 525 29.88 15.70 55.98
N PHE A 526 28.98 15.38 56.91
CA PHE A 526 28.44 14.04 57.11
C PHE A 526 26.92 14.10 57.28
N PHE A 527 26.24 13.16 56.63
CA PHE A 527 24.81 12.93 56.81
C PHE A 527 24.62 11.83 57.84
N THR A 528 23.77 12.08 58.83
CA THR A 528 23.43 11.09 59.86
C THR A 528 22.00 10.61 59.63
N GLU A 529 21.78 9.30 59.74
CA GLU A 529 20.45 8.71 59.64
C GLU A 529 19.59 9.04 60.89
N ASP A 530 18.37 9.55 60.72
CA ASP A 530 17.51 10.00 61.83
C ASP A 530 17.23 8.91 62.89
N LYS A 531 17.18 7.65 62.47
CA LYS A 531 16.83 6.49 63.32
C LYS A 531 17.99 5.50 63.46
N GLY A 532 19.19 5.86 63.02
CA GLY A 532 20.35 4.98 62.95
C GLY A 532 21.62 5.65 63.49
N ASP A 533 22.68 4.86 63.62
CA ASP A 533 24.02 5.31 63.98
C ASP A 533 24.92 5.49 62.74
N ARG A 534 24.43 5.13 61.56
CA ARG A 534 25.19 5.21 60.31
C ARG A 534 25.42 6.65 59.90
N LYS A 535 26.65 6.93 59.48
CA LYS A 535 27.05 8.21 58.90
C LYS A 535 27.50 8.01 57.47
N PHE A 536 27.04 8.91 56.60
CA PHE A 536 27.35 8.93 55.18
C PHE A 536 28.19 10.17 54.88
N VAL A 537 29.18 10.01 54.02
CA VAL A 537 30.05 11.11 53.59
C VAL A 537 29.26 11.98 52.61
N GLY A 538 29.18 13.29 52.86
CA GLY A 538 28.60 14.19 51.86
C GLY A 538 29.50 14.31 50.64
N ILE A 539 28.92 14.24 49.44
CA ILE A 539 29.68 14.29 48.20
C ILE A 539 29.51 15.64 47.51
N VAL A 540 30.60 16.20 47.01
CA VAL A 540 30.57 17.31 46.04
C VAL A 540 30.94 16.74 44.68
N VAL A 541 30.26 17.17 43.62
CA VAL A 541 30.59 16.74 42.27
C VAL A 541 30.87 17.96 41.42
N ASP A 542 32.10 18.06 40.93
CA ASP A 542 32.53 19.15 40.05
C ASP A 542 32.45 18.68 38.60
N PHE A 543 31.51 19.25 37.83
CA PHE A 543 31.34 18.94 36.41
C PHE A 543 32.06 19.98 35.56
N HIS A 544 32.93 19.51 34.67
CA HIS A 544 33.54 20.30 33.61
C HIS A 544 32.94 19.87 32.27
N VAL A 545 32.18 20.76 31.65
CA VAL A 545 31.47 20.48 30.39
C VAL A 545 32.11 21.26 29.26
N VAL A 546 32.44 20.58 28.17
CA VAL A 546 33.03 21.19 26.96
C VAL A 546 32.23 20.76 25.73
N MET A 547 31.70 21.73 24.99
CA MET A 547 31.09 21.48 23.69
C MET A 547 32.07 21.77 22.56
N LYS A 548 32.15 20.85 21.59
CA LYS A 548 33.03 20.91 20.42
C LYS A 548 32.25 20.68 19.12
N ILE A 549 32.63 21.40 18.07
CA ILE A 549 32.11 21.23 16.70
C ILE A 549 33.27 20.74 15.82
N PRO A 550 33.09 19.67 15.02
CA PRO A 550 34.15 19.14 14.17
C PRO A 550 34.74 20.20 13.22
N GLY A 551 36.06 20.31 13.23
CA GLY A 551 36.81 21.25 12.39
C GLY A 551 36.71 22.73 12.80
N GLN A 552 36.06 23.05 13.92
CA GLN A 552 36.03 24.39 14.50
C GLN A 552 36.96 24.46 15.72
N ALA A 553 37.70 25.56 15.87
CA ALA A 553 38.57 25.78 17.03
C ALA A 553 37.80 26.28 18.27
N ASP A 554 36.61 26.83 18.07
CA ASP A 554 35.79 27.36 19.15
C ASP A 554 35.23 26.23 20.02
N LYS A 555 35.33 26.41 21.34
CA LYS A 555 34.71 25.56 22.34
C LYS A 555 33.85 26.40 23.28
N LEU A 556 32.75 25.82 23.74
CA LEU A 556 31.94 26.37 24.82
C LEU A 556 32.22 25.53 26.07
N GLU A 557 32.77 26.14 27.11
CA GLU A 557 33.21 25.44 28.32
C GLU A 557 32.66 26.13 29.57
N PHE A 558 32.25 25.33 30.56
CA PHE A 558 31.73 25.84 31.84
C PHE A 558 31.90 24.80 32.94
N ASP A 559 32.10 25.29 34.16
CA ASP A 559 32.25 24.49 35.38
C ASP A 559 30.97 24.59 36.22
N LEU A 560 30.40 23.44 36.57
CA LEU A 560 29.16 23.34 37.34
C LEU A 560 29.43 22.55 38.62
N PRO A 561 29.90 23.21 39.69
CA PRO A 561 30.07 22.56 40.98
C PRO A 561 28.69 22.23 41.54
N VAL A 562 28.48 21.01 42.03
CA VAL A 562 27.22 20.57 42.61
C VAL A 562 27.44 20.15 44.05
N GLN A 563 26.74 20.82 44.96
CA GLN A 563 26.83 20.57 46.41
C GLN A 563 25.72 19.62 46.85
N PRO A 564 25.98 18.78 47.87
CA PRO A 564 24.94 17.93 48.43
C PRO A 564 23.86 18.81 49.09
N PRO A 565 22.58 18.41 49.05
CA PRO A 565 21.54 19.14 49.76
C PRO A 565 21.73 19.00 51.27
N ASP A 566 21.34 20.01 52.05
CA ASP A 566 21.43 19.99 53.52
C ASP A 566 20.68 18.80 54.15
N HIS A 567 19.60 18.35 53.49
CA HIS A 567 18.82 17.19 53.87
C HIS A 567 18.21 16.53 52.63
N PHE A 568 18.06 15.21 52.66
CA PHE A 568 17.35 14.47 51.63
C PHE A 568 16.69 13.23 52.20
N THR A 569 15.60 12.80 51.58
CA THR A 569 14.88 11.58 51.95
C THR A 569 15.27 10.46 51.00
N VAL A 570 15.53 9.29 51.56
CA VAL A 570 15.78 8.06 50.80
C VAL A 570 14.56 7.16 50.95
N ASP A 571 13.76 7.05 49.90
CA ASP A 571 12.65 6.10 49.88
C ASP A 571 13.18 4.68 49.70
N TYR A 572 12.86 3.83 50.69
CA TYR A 572 13.08 2.40 50.63
C TYR A 572 11.77 1.69 51.00
N THR A 573 11.05 1.23 50.01
CA THR A 573 9.90 0.35 50.19
C THR A 573 10.42 -1.08 50.31
N ASN A 574 10.65 -1.54 51.54
CA ASN A 574 10.79 -2.96 51.80
C ASN A 574 9.48 -3.49 52.41
N PRO A 575 8.47 -3.86 51.60
CA PRO A 575 7.17 -4.30 52.10
C PRO A 575 7.23 -5.63 52.86
N MET A 576 8.37 -6.35 52.85
CA MET A 576 8.47 -7.71 53.37
C MET A 576 9.14 -7.83 54.76
N TYR A 577 9.78 -6.79 55.28
CA TYR A 577 10.44 -6.85 56.60
C TYR A 577 10.28 -5.55 57.39
N GLY A 578 9.24 -5.47 58.22
CA GLY A 578 9.01 -4.39 59.19
C GLY A 578 9.96 -4.40 60.40
N ILE A 579 11.19 -4.90 60.26
CA ILE A 579 12.15 -5.02 61.36
C ILE A 579 13.46 -4.31 60.95
N GLY A 580 13.56 -3.03 61.29
CA GLY A 580 14.81 -2.36 61.69
C GLY A 580 15.94 -2.14 60.68
N GLY A 581 15.81 -2.46 59.40
CA GLY A 581 16.85 -2.18 58.39
C GLY A 581 16.57 -0.89 57.63
N GLY A 582 17.41 0.13 57.79
CA GLY A 582 17.37 1.34 56.95
C GLY A 582 17.75 1.06 55.48
N PRO A 583 17.82 2.08 54.61
CA PRO A 583 18.16 1.90 53.19
C PRO A 583 19.57 1.30 53.03
N SER A 584 19.81 0.58 51.94
CA SER A 584 21.16 0.09 51.64
C SER A 584 22.13 1.26 51.42
N GLU A 585 23.40 1.04 51.75
CA GLU A 585 24.47 2.02 51.61
C GLU A 585 24.56 2.60 50.19
N GLY A 586 24.54 1.71 49.20
CA GLY A 586 24.50 2.10 47.79
C GLY A 586 23.27 2.92 47.45
N ARG A 587 22.10 2.63 48.03
CA ARG A 587 20.89 3.40 47.78
C ARG A 587 21.01 4.83 48.30
N VAL A 588 21.64 5.05 49.45
CA VAL A 588 21.85 6.41 49.98
C VAL A 588 22.76 7.21 49.05
N TYR A 589 23.90 6.64 48.64
CA TYR A 589 24.80 7.31 47.70
C TYR A 589 24.21 7.45 46.29
N ASP A 590 23.36 6.52 45.84
CA ASP A 590 22.59 6.67 44.60
C ASP A 590 21.64 7.86 44.68
N VAL A 591 20.95 8.07 45.82
CA VAL A 591 20.09 9.24 46.00
C VAL A 591 20.91 10.52 46.07
N MET A 592 22.03 10.57 46.81
CA MET A 592 22.92 11.74 46.82
C MET A 592 23.42 12.07 45.42
N ALA A 593 23.88 11.06 44.69
CA ALA A 593 24.37 11.20 43.33
C ALA A 593 23.25 11.67 42.40
N ALA A 594 22.07 11.03 42.42
CA ALA A 594 20.91 11.41 41.62
C ALA A 594 20.52 12.87 41.86
N ARG A 595 20.48 13.33 43.12
CA ARG A 595 20.22 14.73 43.46
C ARG A 595 21.29 15.66 42.90
N ALA A 596 22.57 15.26 42.96
CA ALA A 596 23.63 16.04 42.34
C ALA A 596 23.46 16.11 40.80
N PHE A 597 23.04 15.02 40.17
CA PHE A 597 22.77 14.98 38.74
C PHE A 597 21.51 15.76 38.34
N ASP A 598 20.48 15.81 39.19
CA ASP A 598 19.31 16.67 39.01
C ASP A 598 19.73 18.15 39.04
N GLN A 599 20.54 18.53 40.03
CA GLN A 599 21.11 19.88 40.10
C GLN A 599 21.99 20.20 38.88
N LEU A 600 22.78 19.24 38.38
CA LEU A 600 23.53 19.42 37.13
C LEU A 600 22.58 19.70 35.96
N SER A 601 21.52 18.91 35.80
CA SER A 601 20.52 19.10 34.74
C SER A 601 19.90 20.50 34.81
N ASP A 602 19.60 20.99 36.01
CA ASP A 602 19.07 22.33 36.22
C ASP A 602 20.09 23.42 35.93
N LYS A 603 21.33 23.27 36.39
CA LYS A 603 22.43 24.21 36.11
C LYS A 603 22.76 24.24 34.62
N MET A 604 22.82 23.10 33.96
CA MET A 604 23.00 23.03 32.50
C MET A 604 21.84 23.73 31.79
N ARG A 605 20.59 23.51 32.21
CA ARG A 605 19.45 24.25 31.66
C ARG A 605 19.60 25.76 31.83
N ARG A 606 20.17 26.25 32.93
CA ARG A 606 20.46 27.69 33.15
C ARG A 606 21.58 28.22 32.27
N VAL A 607 22.59 27.39 31.97
CA VAL A 607 23.64 27.75 31.01
C VAL A 607 23.05 27.98 29.63
N PHE A 608 22.15 27.11 29.16
CA PHE A 608 21.59 27.24 27.81
C PHE A 608 20.39 28.16 27.71
N PHE A 609 19.57 28.25 28.77
CA PHE A 609 18.26 28.89 28.72
C PHE A 609 18.01 29.80 29.91
N LYS A 610 17.47 30.98 29.63
CA LYS A 610 17.05 31.92 30.68
C LYS A 610 15.89 31.36 31.50
N LEU A 611 15.80 31.78 32.76
CA LEU A 611 14.66 31.49 33.65
C LEU A 611 13.35 31.96 33.00
N GLY A 612 12.32 31.11 33.05
CA GLY A 612 11.02 31.35 32.41
C GLY A 612 10.94 31.02 30.91
N SER A 613 11.99 30.45 30.32
CA SER A 613 11.91 29.88 28.96
C SER A 613 11.08 28.59 28.91
N LYS A 614 10.70 28.15 27.71
CA LYS A 614 9.89 26.93 27.50
C LYS A 614 10.60 25.67 28.03
N ALA A 615 11.94 25.68 28.10
CA ALA A 615 12.75 24.58 28.62
C ALA A 615 12.38 24.18 30.07
N TYR A 616 11.95 25.14 30.90
CA TYR A 616 11.57 24.88 32.29
C TYR A 616 10.15 24.32 32.43
N GLY A 617 9.32 24.38 31.39
CA GLY A 617 7.89 24.06 31.50
C GLY A 617 7.11 25.14 32.28
N PRO A 618 5.83 24.89 32.62
CA PRO A 618 5.10 25.77 33.53
C PRO A 618 5.72 25.64 34.92
N LEU A 619 6.48 26.66 35.33
CA LEU A 619 7.08 26.73 36.66
C LEU A 619 5.99 26.95 37.71
N ASP A 620 6.04 26.18 38.80
CA ASP A 620 5.25 26.47 39.99
C ASP A 620 5.77 27.78 40.61
N PRO A 621 4.92 28.71 41.09
CA PRO A 621 5.34 29.88 41.84
C PRO A 621 6.36 29.60 42.96
N ASP A 622 6.28 28.43 43.59
CA ASP A 622 7.21 28.03 44.67
C ASP A 622 8.60 27.68 44.11
N ASP A 623 8.69 27.08 42.92
CA ASP A 623 9.95 26.82 42.23
C ASP A 623 10.65 28.14 41.86
N LEU A 624 9.89 29.15 41.44
CA LEU A 624 10.44 30.47 41.13
C LEU A 624 11.10 31.14 42.33
N GLN A 625 10.59 30.90 43.55
CA GLN A 625 11.19 31.44 44.78
C GLN A 625 12.47 30.71 45.17
N GLN A 626 12.51 29.38 45.03
CA GLN A 626 13.72 28.59 45.29
C GLN A 626 14.81 28.80 44.23
N MET A 627 14.42 29.21 43.02
CA MET A 627 15.35 29.45 41.92
C MET A 627 15.86 30.89 41.83
N ALA A 628 15.32 31.83 42.62
CA ALA A 628 15.85 33.19 42.69
C ALA A 628 17.32 33.14 43.17
N PRO A 629 18.24 33.91 42.55
CA PRO A 629 19.63 33.91 42.98
C PRO A 629 19.68 34.33 44.45
N GLU A 630 20.29 33.48 45.29
CA GLU A 630 20.64 33.87 46.66
C GLU A 630 21.43 35.18 46.56
N ALA A 631 20.93 36.21 47.21
CA ALA A 631 21.61 37.49 47.26
C ALA A 631 23.04 37.22 47.75
N PRO A 632 24.09 37.74 47.08
CA PRO A 632 25.45 37.47 47.49
C PRO A 632 25.59 37.86 48.96
N ASP A 633 25.95 36.89 49.80
CA ASP A 633 26.15 37.09 51.23
C ASP A 633 27.04 38.30 51.45
N SER A 634 26.42 39.39 51.88
CA SER A 634 27.14 40.60 52.24
C SER A 634 27.89 40.31 53.52
N VAL A 635 29.13 39.84 53.38
CA VAL A 635 30.13 39.78 54.46
C VAL A 635 30.52 41.22 54.82
N LEU A 636 29.65 41.89 55.57
CA LEU A 636 30.00 43.10 56.30
C LEU A 636 29.42 42.98 57.71
N GLY A 637 30.25 42.44 58.60
CA GLY A 637 30.08 42.62 60.04
C GLY A 637 30.21 44.11 60.39
N GLY A 638 29.13 44.69 60.88
CA GLY A 638 29.09 45.98 61.55
C GLY A 638 28.18 45.85 62.78
N PRO A 639 28.61 46.33 63.98
CA PRO A 639 27.93 46.05 65.22
C PRO A 639 26.75 47.00 65.47
N ASP A 640 25.74 46.45 66.14
CA ASP A 640 24.72 47.12 66.95
C ASP A 640 24.10 48.41 66.39
N ASP A 641 22.92 48.30 65.79
CA ASP A 641 21.91 49.34 65.95
C ASP A 641 20.49 48.76 66.07
N LYS A 642 19.84 49.12 67.19
CA LYS A 642 18.48 48.70 67.55
C LYS A 642 17.47 49.38 66.62
N ALA A 643 16.72 48.59 65.85
CA ALA A 643 15.52 49.07 65.17
C ALA A 643 14.26 48.94 66.07
N PRO A 644 13.35 49.94 66.06
CA PRO A 644 12.11 49.94 66.85
C PRO A 644 10.98 49.12 66.20
N PRO A 645 9.90 48.79 66.93
CA PRO A 645 8.86 47.88 66.46
C PRO A 645 8.02 48.44 65.30
N PRO A 646 7.40 47.56 64.48
CA PRO A 646 6.76 47.95 63.23
C PRO A 646 5.47 48.74 63.46
N GLY A 647 5.43 49.93 62.88
CA GLY A 647 4.21 50.73 62.73
C GLY A 647 3.22 50.08 61.76
N LYS A 648 1.96 50.02 62.20
CA LYS A 648 0.77 49.69 61.41
C LYS A 648 0.74 50.47 60.09
N LYS A 649 0.61 49.79 58.95
CA LYS A 649 0.13 50.39 57.71
C LYS A 649 -1.40 50.30 57.63
N PRO A 650 -2.13 51.38 57.33
CA PRO A 650 -3.49 51.31 56.83
C PRO A 650 -3.46 50.98 55.34
N GLY A 651 -4.37 50.13 54.88
CA GLY A 651 -4.50 49.79 53.47
C GLY A 651 -5.03 50.94 52.63
N THR A 652 -4.85 50.90 51.32
CA THR A 652 -5.86 51.34 50.35
C THR A 652 -5.64 50.67 49.00
N LYS A 653 -6.78 50.28 48.42
CA LYS A 653 -7.07 49.82 47.06
C LYS A 653 -6.32 50.58 45.96
N LEU A 654 -5.82 49.84 44.97
CA LEU A 654 -6.39 49.77 43.62
C LEU A 654 -5.89 48.51 42.91
#